data_AF-A0A158P7I0-F1
#
_entry.id   AF-A0A158P7I0-F1
#
_cell.length_a   1.000
_cell.length_b   1.000
_cell.length_c   1.000
_cell.angle_alpha   90.00
_cell.angle_beta   90.00
_cell.angle_gamma   90.00
#
_symmetry.space_group_name_H-M   'P 1'
#
loop_
_entity.id
_entity.type
_entity.pdbx_description
1 polymer ?
#
loop_
_entity_poly.entity_id
_entity_poly.type
_entity_poly.pdbx_seq_one_letter_code
_entity_poly.pdbx_strand_id
1 'polypeptide(L)'
;MASMKNGQDAMKTGSDGLDTNLYSRQIYALGESAMINLRKASVIISGLGAVGVEVAKNLILGGVKYVTLHDVKNTEWLDLSAQYYLTEDDIGKNRAAASFEKLAELNDSVSCHLLLDELSEDLVKQFDLIVLTDTPRKMQLNISNWVRKHNRRMVVTDARGLYSYIFNDFGNSFRVDDSNGEQVKEFLIEHIDAETGDVTTLENQMHGLEDGDYVTFSEVKGMTELNGCAPVKVTVKKPHVFNIGDVTRTMSQYEEGGRVKQVKVPTFVSHKPLAESLADLEFIFWDFAKSEYPQQLHLLWNALYDFELKHGRRPFPRCDNDVVLLKAELPDGALVDEKLMKRFTYQAAGNLVTVASIVGGIAAQEAMKAVTHHMTPLKQWLYLDSDDALLGDWNEFDCSKLTQEDCKPRSSRYDGQAAVFGWKYQEALFSQKWFIVGAGAIGCELLKNLAMMGVACGGSGLIQITDMDQIEISNLNRQFLFRMSDVGSKKSVVAARAVKTFNKDIQIEALCEKVGSETEHIFNDDFFADLDGVLNALDNIDARRYMDRRCVYYRLPLLESGTMGTKANTQVVYPHLTESYGSSVDPPEKDIPICTLKNFPNEIQHTIQWARDLFEGLFTVPAETANQFLSDERAFLERLEQMNVSQRILAFKVKDSLIDSKPSNAEDCVKWARMLFQEHYHDNIAQMLHSFPPHQVTDQGAKFWSGTKRCPHVLYFDPSQEEHRNFVYAASILRAEMYGLEPLLDVEYAMQTACCVQPPPFKPRAGVKIAVTEAEAKENAEVEDGESNADAMLEQLKVKLARLNTKSIHKLSPIDFEKDDDTNHHMEFITAASNLRADNYSIQPADRMKTKQIAGRIIPAIATTTATIAGLVCTELYKVVGCKKETKTPISFFKNGFINLSLPFFGFSEPIPAPVKKYNNSTFTLWDRLEIKGPKTLQEAVDWIQVKKFFPKASFLATPSMFTLLIKRLYVKEVVEDVSKRTVPEYQKSLVLEVMATDRNTDEDVEVPYIRYIFA
;
A
#
# COMPACT_ATOMS: atom_id res chain seq x y z
N MET A 1 28.10 -38.21 2.15
CA MET A 1 26.91 -38.60 1.37
C MET A 1 25.70 -38.82 2.29
N ALA A 2 25.35 -37.81 3.09
CA ALA A 2 24.13 -37.79 3.91
C ALA A 2 23.85 -36.33 4.31
N SER A 3 23.45 -35.48 3.35
CA SER A 3 22.94 -34.12 3.63
C SER A 3 22.11 -33.52 2.47
N MET A 4 21.40 -34.35 1.69
CA MET A 4 20.65 -33.90 0.50
C MET A 4 19.22 -34.47 0.44
N LYS A 5 18.49 -34.55 1.57
CA LYS A 5 17.11 -35.08 1.54
C LYS A 5 16.03 -34.34 2.35
N ASN A 6 16.30 -33.15 2.92
CA ASN A 6 15.28 -32.40 3.66
C ASN A 6 14.96 -31.05 3.00
N GLY A 7 14.55 -31.05 1.72
CA GLY A 7 14.22 -29.82 1.00
C GLY A 7 13.08 -29.94 -0.01
N GLN A 8 12.22 -30.96 0.08
CA GLN A 8 11.19 -31.21 -0.95
C GLN A 8 9.73 -31.13 -0.49
N ASP A 9 9.43 -30.82 0.79
CA ASP A 9 8.04 -30.81 1.29
C ASP A 9 7.47 -29.42 1.64
N ALA A 10 7.95 -28.34 0.99
CA ALA A 10 7.38 -27.00 1.17
C ALA A 10 7.04 -26.31 -0.16
N MET A 11 6.31 -26.99 -1.04
CA MET A 11 5.55 -26.37 -2.12
C MET A 11 4.22 -27.13 -2.26
N LYS A 12 3.23 -26.79 -1.43
CA LYS A 12 1.84 -27.17 -1.74
C LYS A 12 1.40 -26.32 -2.93
N THR A 13 1.73 -26.78 -4.14
CA THR A 13 1.02 -26.33 -5.35
C THR A 13 -0.45 -26.64 -5.14
N GLY A 14 -1.32 -25.62 -5.15
CA GLY A 14 -2.76 -25.85 -5.20
C GLY A 14 -3.12 -26.76 -6.38
N SER A 15 -4.32 -27.35 -6.38
CA SER A 15 -4.78 -28.31 -7.40
C SER A 15 -4.63 -27.83 -8.86
N ASP A 16 -4.44 -26.52 -9.07
CA ASP A 16 -4.33 -25.85 -10.38
C ASP A 16 -2.91 -25.28 -10.69
N GLY A 17 -1.90 -25.50 -9.84
CA GLY A 17 -0.52 -25.04 -10.10
C GLY A 17 -0.28 -23.53 -9.94
N LEU A 18 -1.12 -22.84 -9.15
CA LEU A 18 -0.93 -21.45 -8.71
C LEU A 18 -0.14 -21.43 -7.39
N ASP A 19 0.96 -20.67 -7.35
CA ASP A 19 1.75 -20.44 -6.15
C ASP A 19 1.13 -19.30 -5.32
N THR A 20 0.39 -19.66 -4.27
CA THR A 20 -0.32 -18.72 -3.41
C THR A 20 0.62 -17.89 -2.52
N ASN A 21 1.86 -18.34 -2.32
CA ASN A 21 2.87 -17.62 -1.54
C ASN A 21 3.54 -16.53 -2.38
N LEU A 22 3.94 -16.85 -3.61
CA LEU A 22 4.48 -15.86 -4.55
C LEU A 22 3.43 -14.81 -4.92
N TYR A 23 2.22 -15.23 -5.29
CA TYR A 23 1.18 -14.32 -5.79
C TYR A 23 0.24 -13.78 -4.72
N SER A 24 0.53 -14.00 -3.44
CA SER A 24 -0.33 -13.67 -2.29
C SER A 24 -1.00 -12.30 -2.40
N ARG A 25 -0.23 -11.23 -2.66
CA ARG A 25 -0.73 -9.85 -2.67
C ARG A 25 -1.49 -9.51 -3.95
N GLN A 26 -1.15 -10.17 -5.04
CA GLN A 26 -1.80 -10.00 -6.34
C GLN A 26 -3.13 -10.74 -6.41
N ILE A 27 -3.26 -11.89 -5.76
CA ILE A 27 -4.53 -12.61 -5.63
C ILE A 27 -5.58 -11.72 -4.95
N TYR A 28 -5.20 -10.96 -3.92
CA TYR A 28 -6.13 -10.01 -3.28
C TYR A 28 -6.47 -8.79 -4.15
N ALA A 29 -5.69 -8.50 -5.19
CA ALA A 29 -5.92 -7.38 -6.11
C ALA A 29 -6.70 -7.79 -7.37
N LEU A 30 -6.48 -8.99 -7.90
CA LEU A 30 -7.08 -9.48 -9.15
C LEU A 30 -8.19 -10.51 -8.92
N GLY A 31 -8.15 -11.25 -7.81
CA GLY A 31 -8.96 -12.45 -7.59
C GLY A 31 -8.31 -13.73 -8.15
N GLU A 32 -8.65 -14.86 -7.54
CA GLU A 32 -8.12 -16.18 -7.92
C GLU A 32 -8.52 -16.59 -9.35
N SER A 33 -9.77 -16.30 -9.75
CA SER A 33 -10.28 -16.51 -11.12
C SER A 33 -9.41 -15.83 -12.18
N ALA A 34 -9.04 -14.57 -11.95
CA ALA A 34 -8.19 -13.82 -12.86
C ALA A 34 -6.78 -14.44 -12.92
N MET A 35 -6.21 -14.85 -11.79
CA MET A 35 -4.91 -15.53 -11.74
C MET A 35 -4.91 -16.84 -12.53
N ILE A 36 -5.97 -17.65 -12.41
CA ILE A 36 -6.12 -18.89 -13.19
C ILE A 36 -6.15 -18.61 -14.70
N ASN A 37 -6.81 -17.53 -15.11
CA ASN A 37 -6.86 -17.13 -16.52
C ASN A 37 -5.49 -16.65 -17.03
N LEU A 38 -4.73 -15.89 -16.24
CA LEU A 38 -3.34 -15.52 -16.58
C LEU A 38 -2.46 -16.75 -16.82
N ARG A 39 -2.68 -17.82 -16.03
CA ARG A 39 -1.95 -19.09 -16.15
C ARG A 39 -2.30 -19.92 -17.39
N LYS A 40 -3.32 -19.52 -18.15
CA LYS A 40 -3.73 -20.15 -19.42
C LYS A 40 -3.39 -19.29 -20.64
N ALA A 41 -3.08 -18.02 -20.43
CA ALA A 41 -2.93 -17.03 -21.49
C ALA A 41 -1.57 -17.11 -22.20
N SER A 42 -1.60 -16.81 -23.49
CA SER A 42 -0.43 -16.62 -24.35
C SER A 42 -0.37 -15.19 -24.89
N VAL A 43 0.75 -14.50 -24.66
CA VAL A 43 0.94 -13.10 -25.05
C VAL A 43 2.24 -12.95 -25.83
N ILE A 44 2.21 -12.20 -26.93
CA ILE A 44 3.40 -11.72 -27.63
C ILE A 44 3.55 -10.21 -27.43
N ILE A 45 4.76 -9.76 -27.11
CA ILE A 45 5.13 -8.36 -26.98
C ILE A 45 6.11 -8.05 -28.10
N SER A 46 5.66 -7.25 -29.07
CA SER A 46 6.43 -6.88 -30.25
C SER A 46 6.94 -5.45 -30.14
N GLY A 47 8.27 -5.33 -30.05
CA GLY A 47 9.00 -4.12 -29.72
C GLY A 47 9.49 -4.20 -28.28
N LEU A 48 10.81 -4.33 -28.08
CA LEU A 48 11.47 -4.37 -26.77
C LEU A 48 12.33 -3.12 -26.54
N GLY A 49 11.79 -1.97 -26.96
CA GLY A 49 12.26 -0.65 -26.54
C GLY A 49 11.80 -0.30 -25.12
N ALA A 50 11.75 0.99 -24.82
CA ALA A 50 11.44 1.51 -23.47
C ALA A 50 10.08 1.04 -22.91
N VAL A 51 9.01 1.15 -23.69
CA VAL A 51 7.67 0.74 -23.26
C VAL A 51 7.55 -0.79 -23.24
N GLY A 52 8.13 -1.45 -24.25
CA GLY A 52 8.07 -2.91 -24.38
C GLY A 52 8.68 -3.65 -23.21
N VAL A 53 9.84 -3.20 -22.72
CA VAL A 53 10.49 -3.82 -21.55
C VAL A 53 9.66 -3.65 -20.27
N GLU A 54 9.00 -2.50 -20.09
CA GLU A 54 8.09 -2.25 -18.97
C GLU A 54 6.86 -3.16 -19.03
N VAL A 55 6.25 -3.31 -20.20
CA VAL A 55 5.14 -4.24 -20.38
C VAL A 55 5.58 -5.67 -20.09
N ALA A 56 6.73 -6.09 -20.63
CA ALA A 56 7.27 -7.43 -20.44
C ALA A 56 7.53 -7.74 -18.97
N LYS A 57 8.24 -6.86 -18.25
CA LYS A 57 8.47 -6.98 -16.81
C LYS A 57 7.16 -7.19 -16.06
N ASN A 58 6.17 -6.32 -16.29
CA ASN A 58 4.91 -6.37 -15.54
C ASN A 58 4.07 -7.61 -15.86
N LEU A 59 4.04 -8.10 -17.11
CA LEU A 59 3.31 -9.32 -17.48
C LEU A 59 3.98 -10.60 -16.96
N ILE A 60 5.32 -10.65 -16.96
CA ILE A 60 6.09 -11.77 -16.42
C ILE A 60 5.93 -11.84 -14.89
N LEU A 61 6.08 -10.71 -14.19
CA LEU A 61 5.81 -10.63 -12.74
C LEU A 61 4.35 -10.96 -12.41
N GLY A 62 3.43 -10.53 -13.28
CA GLY A 62 2.00 -10.84 -13.16
C GLY A 62 1.66 -12.31 -13.35
N GLY A 63 2.56 -13.15 -13.85
CA GLY A 63 2.35 -14.59 -13.95
C GLY A 63 1.57 -15.06 -15.19
N VAL A 64 1.59 -14.28 -16.28
CA VAL A 64 1.09 -14.74 -17.60
C VAL A 64 1.88 -15.98 -18.01
N LYS A 65 1.23 -17.09 -18.34
CA LYS A 65 1.95 -18.37 -18.49
C LYS A 65 2.96 -18.39 -19.64
N TYR A 66 2.58 -17.87 -20.81
CA TYR A 66 3.44 -17.86 -21.99
C TYR A 66 3.65 -16.42 -22.46
N VAL A 67 4.88 -15.92 -22.35
CA VAL A 67 5.25 -14.57 -22.79
C VAL A 67 6.30 -14.69 -23.88
N THR A 68 5.97 -14.24 -25.09
CA THR A 68 6.92 -14.19 -26.21
C THR A 68 7.45 -12.76 -26.37
N LEU A 69 8.76 -12.62 -26.25
CA LEU A 69 9.48 -11.37 -26.45
C LEU A 69 9.95 -11.31 -27.90
N HIS A 70 9.46 -10.32 -28.64
CA HIS A 70 9.73 -10.17 -30.06
C HIS A 70 10.25 -8.78 -30.38
N ASP A 71 11.37 -8.70 -31.08
CA ASP A 71 11.86 -7.45 -31.68
C ASP A 71 12.76 -7.75 -32.87
N VAL A 72 12.65 -6.93 -33.91
CA VAL A 72 13.50 -6.99 -35.11
C VAL A 72 14.58 -5.90 -35.12
N LYS A 73 14.53 -4.95 -34.18
CA LYS A 73 15.45 -3.82 -34.10
C LYS A 73 16.67 -4.13 -33.23
N ASN A 74 17.79 -3.51 -33.59
CA ASN A 74 19.01 -3.52 -32.81
C ASN A 74 19.03 -2.37 -31.82
N THR A 75 19.78 -2.53 -30.74
CA THR A 75 20.00 -1.54 -29.69
C THR A 75 20.75 -0.34 -30.24
N GLU A 76 20.22 0.85 -29.98
CA GLU A 76 20.84 2.14 -30.25
C GLU A 76 21.02 2.93 -28.95
N TRP A 77 21.84 3.99 -28.97
CA TRP A 77 22.05 4.87 -27.80
C TRP A 77 20.75 5.39 -27.18
N LEU A 78 19.76 5.69 -28.03
CA LEU A 78 18.46 6.19 -27.58
C LEU A 78 17.69 5.17 -26.74
N ASP A 79 17.86 3.87 -26.98
CA ASP A 79 17.18 2.82 -26.21
C ASP A 79 17.66 2.81 -24.75
N LEU A 80 18.96 3.06 -24.51
CA LEU A 80 19.57 3.03 -23.18
C LEU A 80 19.04 4.13 -22.23
N SER A 81 18.28 5.11 -22.75
CA SER A 81 17.62 6.16 -21.93
C SER A 81 16.48 5.63 -21.08
N ALA A 82 15.87 4.51 -21.47
CA ALA A 82 14.70 3.98 -20.76
C ALA A 82 14.59 2.44 -20.79
N GLN A 83 15.42 1.73 -21.56
CA GLN A 83 15.51 0.27 -21.52
C GLN A 83 16.60 -0.15 -20.53
N TYR A 84 16.21 -0.40 -19.28
CA TYR A 84 17.10 -0.65 -18.14
C TYR A 84 17.84 -1.99 -18.16
N TYR A 85 17.50 -2.89 -19.08
CA TYR A 85 18.20 -4.16 -19.27
C TYR A 85 19.25 -4.12 -20.38
N LEU A 86 19.26 -3.09 -21.22
CA LEU A 86 20.31 -2.88 -22.22
C LEU A 86 21.50 -2.14 -21.61
N THR A 87 22.69 -2.50 -22.07
CA THR A 87 23.95 -1.86 -21.70
C THR A 87 24.66 -1.29 -22.92
N GLU A 88 25.71 -0.51 -22.71
CA GLU A 88 26.55 0.02 -23.81
C GLU A 88 27.14 -1.11 -24.67
N ASP A 89 27.42 -2.27 -24.07
CA ASP A 89 27.95 -3.45 -24.76
C ASP A 89 26.92 -4.12 -25.68
N ASP A 90 25.64 -3.73 -25.58
CA ASP A 90 24.55 -4.29 -26.38
C ASP A 90 24.23 -3.47 -27.63
N ILE A 91 24.87 -2.31 -27.82
CA ILE A 91 24.71 -1.48 -29.01
C ILE A 91 25.01 -2.31 -30.26
N GLY A 92 24.06 -2.31 -31.20
CA GLY A 92 24.12 -3.11 -32.42
C GLY A 92 23.65 -4.57 -32.29
N LYS A 93 23.40 -5.08 -31.08
CA LYS A 93 22.73 -6.38 -30.86
C LYS A 93 21.22 -6.20 -30.87
N ASN A 94 20.47 -7.28 -31.15
CA ASN A 94 19.01 -7.24 -31.09
C ASN A 94 18.50 -6.97 -29.66
N ARG A 95 17.52 -6.06 -29.52
CA ARG A 95 17.02 -5.61 -28.21
C ARG A 95 16.34 -6.71 -27.40
N ALA A 96 15.51 -7.53 -28.04
CA ALA A 96 14.82 -8.64 -27.38
C ALA A 96 15.83 -9.71 -26.95
N ALA A 97 16.77 -10.08 -27.82
CA ALA A 97 17.81 -11.07 -27.50
C ALA A 97 18.71 -10.60 -26.34
N ALA A 98 19.13 -9.33 -26.34
CA ALA A 98 20.02 -8.78 -25.32
C ALA A 98 19.35 -8.66 -23.92
N SER A 99 18.02 -8.54 -23.87
CA SER A 99 17.27 -8.40 -22.62
C SER A 99 16.54 -9.68 -22.18
N PHE A 100 16.56 -10.74 -22.99
CA PHE A 100 15.77 -11.96 -22.79
C PHE A 100 16.03 -12.61 -21.43
N GLU A 101 17.29 -12.92 -21.10
CA GLU A 101 17.65 -13.63 -19.86
C GLU A 101 17.21 -12.86 -18.61
N LYS A 102 17.44 -11.53 -18.60
CA LYS A 102 17.06 -10.64 -17.48
C LYS A 102 15.54 -10.52 -17.29
N LEU A 103 14.77 -10.68 -18.37
CA LEU A 103 13.31 -10.73 -18.30
C LEU A 103 12.81 -12.11 -17.86
N ALA A 104 13.41 -13.19 -18.39
CA ALA A 104 13.02 -14.56 -18.06
C ALA A 104 13.26 -14.92 -16.59
N GLU A 105 14.35 -14.43 -15.98
CA GLU A 105 14.68 -14.66 -14.56
C GLU A 105 13.74 -13.95 -13.56
N LEU A 106 12.84 -13.08 -14.02
CA LEU A 106 11.91 -12.37 -13.13
C LEU A 106 10.89 -13.32 -12.50
N ASN A 107 10.54 -14.42 -13.19
CA ASN A 107 9.53 -15.34 -12.71
C ASN A 107 9.65 -16.73 -13.36
N ASP A 108 10.25 -17.67 -12.63
CA ASP A 108 10.46 -19.06 -13.08
C ASP A 108 9.16 -19.81 -13.42
N SER A 109 8.01 -19.32 -12.95
CA SER A 109 6.71 -19.93 -13.25
C SER A 109 6.18 -19.57 -14.65
N VAL A 110 6.77 -18.56 -15.30
CA VAL A 110 6.41 -18.05 -16.63
C VAL A 110 7.36 -18.60 -17.69
N SER A 111 6.79 -19.10 -18.79
CA SER A 111 7.55 -19.59 -19.94
C SER A 111 7.79 -18.44 -20.91
N CYS A 112 9.01 -17.89 -20.87
CA CYS A 112 9.46 -16.85 -21.79
C CYS A 112 10.03 -17.46 -23.08
N HIS A 113 9.66 -16.90 -24.23
CA HIS A 113 10.18 -17.30 -25.55
C HIS A 113 10.75 -16.09 -26.29
N LEU A 114 11.85 -16.30 -27.02
CA LEU A 114 12.47 -15.27 -27.86
C LEU A 114 12.08 -15.52 -29.32
N LEU A 115 11.66 -14.46 -30.02
CA LEU A 115 11.39 -14.50 -31.45
C LEU A 115 12.00 -13.29 -32.15
N LEU A 116 12.70 -13.55 -33.27
CA LEU A 116 13.43 -12.52 -34.03
C LEU A 116 12.94 -12.38 -35.48
N ASP A 117 12.08 -13.28 -35.93
CA ASP A 117 11.51 -13.25 -37.27
C ASP A 117 10.41 -12.19 -37.41
N GLU A 118 10.19 -11.67 -38.61
CA GLU A 118 9.11 -10.69 -38.86
C GLU A 118 7.73 -11.24 -38.49
N LEU A 119 6.87 -10.37 -37.95
CA LEU A 119 5.49 -10.72 -37.65
C LEU A 119 4.72 -11.08 -38.94
N SER A 120 4.02 -12.20 -38.90
CA SER A 120 3.13 -12.68 -39.96
C SER A 120 1.75 -13.03 -39.41
N GLU A 121 0.74 -13.13 -40.29
CA GLU A 121 -0.60 -13.56 -39.90
C GLU A 121 -0.59 -14.96 -39.22
N ASP A 122 0.24 -15.88 -39.73
CA ASP A 122 0.36 -17.24 -39.20
C ASP A 122 0.98 -17.30 -37.81
N LEU A 123 1.85 -16.34 -37.48
CA LEU A 123 2.38 -16.18 -36.14
C LEU A 123 1.36 -15.52 -35.22
N VAL A 124 0.78 -14.39 -35.64
CA VAL A 124 -0.16 -13.59 -34.85
C VAL A 124 -1.36 -14.42 -34.38
N LYS A 125 -1.91 -15.31 -35.23
CA LYS A 125 -3.07 -16.13 -34.87
C LYS A 125 -2.82 -17.14 -33.74
N GLN A 126 -1.56 -17.38 -33.35
CA GLN A 126 -1.17 -18.34 -32.32
C GLN A 126 -1.34 -17.78 -30.90
N PHE A 127 -1.39 -16.45 -30.73
CA PHE A 127 -1.44 -15.79 -29.44
C PHE A 127 -2.86 -15.35 -29.08
N ASP A 128 -3.19 -15.33 -27.78
CA ASP A 128 -4.45 -14.79 -27.29
C ASP A 128 -4.48 -13.26 -27.35
N LEU A 129 -3.32 -12.64 -27.12
CA LEU A 129 -3.12 -11.20 -27.11
C LEU A 129 -1.81 -10.81 -27.78
N ILE A 130 -1.88 -9.77 -28.59
CA ILE A 130 -0.74 -9.14 -29.24
C ILE A 130 -0.54 -7.74 -28.63
N VAL A 131 0.62 -7.47 -28.04
CA VAL A 131 1.01 -6.13 -27.61
C VAL A 131 2.02 -5.55 -28.59
N LEU A 132 1.72 -4.38 -29.15
CA LEU A 132 2.59 -3.68 -30.09
C LEU A 132 3.17 -2.42 -29.45
N THR A 133 4.49 -2.30 -29.46
CA THR A 133 5.22 -1.07 -29.14
C THR A 133 6.19 -0.72 -30.26
N ASP A 134 6.53 0.57 -30.42
CA ASP A 134 7.48 1.05 -31.44
C ASP A 134 7.24 0.52 -32.88
N THR A 135 5.99 0.19 -33.20
CA THR A 135 5.61 -0.50 -34.44
C THR A 135 5.04 0.52 -35.45
N PRO A 136 5.51 0.57 -36.71
CA PRO A 136 4.99 1.51 -37.70
C PRO A 136 3.49 1.35 -37.96
N ARG A 137 2.77 2.46 -38.20
CA ARG A 137 1.30 2.48 -38.39
C ARG A 137 0.80 1.47 -39.42
N LYS A 138 1.51 1.33 -40.55
CA LYS A 138 1.17 0.35 -41.60
C LYS A 138 1.11 -1.09 -41.07
N MET A 139 2.06 -1.46 -40.21
CA MET A 139 2.10 -2.80 -39.63
C MET A 139 1.03 -2.98 -38.56
N GLN A 140 0.77 -1.94 -37.75
CA GLN A 140 -0.35 -1.97 -36.79
C GLN A 140 -1.70 -2.21 -37.48
N LEU A 141 -1.95 -1.59 -38.64
CA LEU A 141 -3.17 -1.79 -39.43
C LEU A 141 -3.27 -3.22 -39.97
N ASN A 142 -2.16 -3.79 -40.47
CA ASN A 142 -2.12 -5.19 -40.91
C ASN A 142 -2.47 -6.14 -39.76
N ILE A 143 -1.84 -5.94 -38.60
CA ILE A 143 -2.08 -6.77 -37.41
C ILE A 143 -3.50 -6.60 -36.91
N SER A 144 -4.05 -5.37 -36.89
CA SER A 144 -5.46 -5.13 -36.53
C SER A 144 -6.42 -5.95 -37.41
N ASN A 145 -6.17 -6.04 -38.72
CA ASN A 145 -6.97 -6.88 -39.61
C ASN A 145 -6.82 -8.37 -39.28
N TRP A 146 -5.60 -8.85 -39.00
CA TRP A 146 -5.34 -10.25 -38.66
C TRP A 146 -5.97 -10.64 -37.32
N VAL A 147 -5.83 -9.82 -36.27
CA VAL A 147 -6.41 -10.13 -34.96
C VAL A 147 -7.93 -10.17 -35.03
N ARG A 148 -8.56 -9.25 -35.78
CA ARG A 148 -10.02 -9.28 -35.99
C ARG A 148 -10.48 -10.52 -36.75
N LYS A 149 -9.75 -10.90 -37.81
CA LYS A 149 -10.04 -12.11 -38.60
C LYS A 149 -9.98 -13.39 -37.76
N HIS A 150 -9.06 -13.46 -36.80
CA HIS A 150 -8.84 -14.65 -35.96
C HIS A 150 -9.41 -14.52 -34.55
N ASN A 151 -10.25 -13.53 -34.28
CA ASN A 151 -10.85 -13.26 -32.97
C ASN A 151 -9.80 -13.19 -31.83
N ARG A 152 -8.67 -12.54 -32.11
CA ARG A 152 -7.60 -12.23 -31.15
C ARG A 152 -7.72 -10.79 -30.66
N ARG A 153 -7.03 -10.50 -29.56
CA ARG A 153 -6.99 -9.16 -28.95
C ARG A 153 -5.68 -8.45 -29.28
N MET A 154 -5.71 -7.13 -29.26
CA MET A 154 -4.53 -6.30 -29.45
C MET A 154 -4.51 -5.12 -28.49
N VAL A 155 -3.32 -4.82 -27.97
CA VAL A 155 -2.99 -3.55 -27.29
C VAL A 155 -1.88 -2.88 -28.10
N VAL A 156 -2.02 -1.59 -28.38
CA VAL A 156 -1.01 -0.79 -29.09
C VAL A 156 -0.63 0.39 -28.22
N THR A 157 0.67 0.62 -28.05
CA THR A 157 1.16 1.76 -27.28
C THR A 157 2.47 2.29 -27.83
N ASP A 158 2.67 3.60 -27.72
CA ASP A 158 3.90 4.27 -28.12
C ASP A 158 4.17 5.47 -27.19
N ALA A 159 5.44 5.86 -27.05
CA ALA A 159 5.88 6.98 -26.22
C ALA A 159 7.00 7.77 -26.92
N ARG A 160 6.86 9.11 -26.90
CA ARG A 160 7.80 10.07 -27.49
C ARG A 160 7.88 11.31 -26.59
N GLY A 161 9.03 11.51 -25.96
CA GLY A 161 9.22 12.55 -24.96
C GLY A 161 8.17 12.46 -23.85
N LEU A 162 7.46 13.56 -23.57
CA LEU A 162 6.40 13.64 -22.55
C LEU A 162 5.02 13.19 -23.04
N TYR A 163 4.91 12.61 -24.24
CA TYR A 163 3.63 12.17 -24.83
C TYR A 163 3.62 10.66 -25.04
N SER A 164 2.46 10.05 -24.84
CA SER A 164 2.23 8.63 -25.16
C SER A 164 0.77 8.37 -25.50
N TYR A 165 0.48 7.17 -26.00
CA TYR A 165 -0.89 6.70 -26.12
C TYR A 165 -1.01 5.20 -25.84
N ILE A 166 -2.23 4.78 -25.54
CA ILE A 166 -2.65 3.39 -25.47
C ILE A 166 -3.92 3.24 -26.30
N PHE A 167 -4.00 2.18 -27.08
CA PHE A 167 -5.18 1.78 -27.85
C PHE A 167 -5.48 0.31 -27.61
N ASN A 168 -6.75 0.01 -27.32
CA ASN A 168 -7.23 -1.35 -27.12
C ASN A 168 -8.19 -1.78 -28.23
N ASP A 169 -7.99 -3.01 -28.71
CA ASP A 169 -8.93 -3.70 -29.59
C ASP A 169 -9.17 -5.13 -29.09
N PHE A 170 -10.27 -5.35 -28.35
CA PHE A 170 -10.63 -6.66 -27.78
C PHE A 170 -11.81 -7.34 -28.50
N GLY A 171 -12.20 -6.85 -29.68
CA GLY A 171 -13.28 -7.41 -30.48
C GLY A 171 -14.64 -6.71 -30.32
N ASN A 172 -15.68 -7.26 -30.95
CA ASN A 172 -17.02 -6.65 -31.02
C ASN A 172 -17.88 -6.90 -29.76
N SER A 173 -17.51 -7.84 -28.91
CA SER A 173 -18.27 -8.23 -27.72
C SER A 173 -17.35 -8.91 -26.72
N PHE A 174 -16.48 -8.12 -26.11
CA PHE A 174 -15.58 -8.56 -25.05
C PHE A 174 -16.36 -8.69 -23.74
N ARG A 175 -16.36 -9.91 -23.16
CA ARG A 175 -16.99 -10.21 -21.87
C ARG A 175 -16.11 -9.75 -20.71
N VAL A 176 -16.72 -9.07 -19.74
CA VAL A 176 -16.12 -8.61 -18.47
C VAL A 176 -16.91 -9.23 -17.32
N ASP A 177 -16.30 -10.15 -16.58
CA ASP A 177 -16.92 -10.91 -15.48
C ASP A 177 -16.99 -10.11 -14.17
N ASP A 178 -16.01 -9.24 -13.92
CA ASP A 178 -16.00 -8.28 -12.82
C ASP A 178 -15.53 -6.94 -13.36
N SER A 179 -16.34 -5.89 -13.26
CA SER A 179 -16.04 -4.59 -13.87
C SER A 179 -15.08 -3.72 -13.06
N ASN A 180 -14.90 -3.97 -11.76
CA ASN A 180 -14.16 -3.06 -10.89
C ASN A 180 -13.20 -3.73 -9.90
N GLY A 181 -13.28 -5.06 -9.73
CA GLY A 181 -12.41 -5.80 -8.81
C GLY A 181 -12.66 -5.49 -7.33
N GLU A 182 -13.74 -4.75 -7.02
CA GLU A 182 -14.11 -4.45 -5.64
C GLU A 182 -14.75 -5.68 -5.00
N GLN A 183 -14.43 -5.93 -3.73
CA GLN A 183 -15.06 -6.99 -2.97
C GLN A 183 -16.57 -6.83 -2.96
N VAL A 184 -17.27 -7.97 -3.10
CA VAL A 184 -18.73 -8.00 -3.05
C VAL A 184 -19.22 -7.53 -1.69
N LYS A 185 -20.21 -6.64 -1.70
CA LYS A 185 -20.83 -6.12 -0.46
C LYS A 185 -21.71 -7.20 0.15
N GLU A 186 -21.62 -7.35 1.47
CA GLU A 186 -22.43 -8.27 2.24
C GLU A 186 -22.89 -7.59 3.53
N PHE A 187 -24.18 -7.68 3.86
CA PHE A 187 -24.75 -7.02 5.03
C PHE A 187 -26.07 -7.67 5.45
N LEU A 188 -26.51 -7.38 6.68
CA LEU A 188 -27.75 -7.89 7.26
C LEU A 188 -28.94 -6.99 6.95
N ILE A 189 -30.13 -7.59 6.94
CA ILE A 189 -31.40 -6.87 6.72
C ILE A 189 -32.31 -6.95 7.95
N GLU A 190 -33.14 -5.93 8.09
CA GLU A 190 -34.17 -5.82 9.13
C GLU A 190 -35.53 -6.25 8.61
N HIS A 191 -35.86 -5.88 7.37
CA HIS A 191 -37.19 -6.09 6.81
C HIS A 191 -37.18 -6.17 5.28
N ILE A 192 -38.14 -6.95 4.74
CA ILE A 192 -38.49 -6.99 3.32
C ILE A 192 -39.99 -6.75 3.19
N ASP A 193 -40.37 -5.68 2.49
CA ASP A 193 -41.76 -5.36 2.20
C ASP A 193 -42.28 -6.21 1.03
N ALA A 194 -43.37 -6.96 1.27
CA ALA A 194 -43.95 -7.88 0.31
C ALA A 194 -44.73 -7.17 -0.83
N GLU A 195 -45.21 -5.94 -0.62
CA GLU A 195 -46.00 -5.20 -1.62
C GLU A 195 -45.10 -4.36 -2.54
N THR A 196 -44.11 -3.68 -1.95
CA THR A 196 -43.22 -2.76 -2.67
C THR A 196 -41.94 -3.43 -3.15
N GLY A 197 -41.46 -4.47 -2.45
CA GLY A 197 -40.14 -5.06 -2.69
C GLY A 197 -38.99 -4.23 -2.09
N ASP A 198 -39.29 -3.30 -1.18
CA ASP A 198 -38.27 -2.55 -0.45
C ASP A 198 -37.59 -3.43 0.61
N VAL A 199 -36.27 -3.39 0.63
CA VAL A 199 -35.40 -4.10 1.56
C VAL A 199 -34.70 -3.05 2.43
N THR A 200 -34.92 -3.15 3.73
CA THR A 200 -34.31 -2.26 4.74
C THR A 200 -33.15 -2.98 5.42
N THR A 201 -31.98 -2.35 5.40
CA THR A 201 -30.78 -2.84 6.09
C THR A 201 -30.92 -2.77 7.61
N LEU A 202 -30.22 -3.67 8.32
CA LEU A 202 -30.23 -3.71 9.78
C LEU A 202 -29.62 -2.43 10.38
N GLU A 203 -30.31 -1.84 11.37
CA GLU A 203 -29.86 -0.63 12.10
C GLU A 203 -29.52 0.56 11.18
N ASN A 204 -30.18 0.65 10.01
CA ASN A 204 -29.90 1.64 8.97
C ASN A 204 -28.44 1.65 8.48
N GLN A 205 -27.76 0.51 8.52
CA GLN A 205 -26.42 0.35 7.96
C GLN A 205 -26.40 0.76 6.48
N MET A 206 -25.44 1.57 6.05
CA MET A 206 -25.33 1.93 4.64
C MET A 206 -24.94 0.70 3.81
N HIS A 207 -25.80 0.25 2.88
CA HIS A 207 -25.55 -0.93 2.05
C HIS A 207 -24.43 -0.71 1.02
N GLY A 208 -24.18 0.55 0.66
CA GLY A 208 -23.18 0.93 -0.34
C GLY A 208 -23.48 0.51 -1.78
N LEU A 209 -24.49 -0.33 -2.06
CA LEU A 209 -24.94 -0.70 -3.42
C LEU A 209 -25.24 0.52 -4.32
N GLU A 210 -25.14 0.32 -5.62
CA GLU A 210 -25.46 1.29 -6.68
C GLU A 210 -26.64 0.83 -7.55
N ASP A 211 -27.29 1.76 -8.26
CA ASP A 211 -28.36 1.41 -9.19
C ASP A 211 -27.86 0.44 -10.28
N GLY A 212 -28.56 -0.68 -10.43
CA GLY A 212 -28.19 -1.72 -11.38
C GLY A 212 -27.23 -2.78 -10.84
N ASP A 213 -26.79 -2.69 -9.59
CA ASP A 213 -26.17 -3.82 -8.89
C ASP A 213 -27.14 -5.02 -8.83
N TYR A 214 -26.58 -6.21 -8.59
CA TYR A 214 -27.34 -7.44 -8.41
C TYR A 214 -27.04 -8.07 -7.06
N VAL A 215 -28.03 -8.69 -6.44
CA VAL A 215 -27.90 -9.33 -5.12
C VAL A 215 -28.57 -10.70 -5.07
N THR A 216 -28.13 -11.53 -4.13
CA THR A 216 -28.81 -12.75 -3.68
C THR A 216 -28.96 -12.74 -2.16
N PHE A 217 -29.80 -13.62 -1.63
CA PHE A 217 -30.16 -13.64 -0.21
C PHE A 217 -29.83 -14.98 0.46
N SER A 218 -29.65 -14.94 1.77
CA SER A 218 -29.52 -16.11 2.65
C SER A 218 -30.09 -15.78 4.03
N GLU A 219 -30.37 -16.79 4.84
CA GLU A 219 -30.84 -16.62 6.24
C GLU A 219 -32.18 -15.89 6.42
N VAL A 220 -32.97 -15.67 5.35
CA VAL A 220 -34.29 -15.03 5.42
C VAL A 220 -35.31 -16.04 5.96
N LYS A 221 -36.00 -15.72 7.06
CA LYS A 221 -37.11 -16.52 7.60
C LYS A 221 -38.46 -15.94 7.16
N GLY A 222 -39.46 -16.81 7.03
CA GLY A 222 -40.74 -16.47 6.41
C GLY A 222 -40.66 -16.51 4.89
N MET A 223 -40.03 -15.49 4.26
CA MET A 223 -39.85 -15.34 2.80
C MET A 223 -38.68 -16.17 2.25
N THR A 224 -38.76 -17.50 2.41
CA THR A 224 -37.63 -18.41 2.18
C THR A 224 -37.23 -18.60 0.72
N GLU A 225 -38.10 -18.25 -0.23
CA GLU A 225 -37.88 -18.34 -1.68
C GLU A 225 -36.76 -17.41 -2.17
N LEU A 226 -36.44 -16.38 -1.38
CA LEU A 226 -35.29 -15.51 -1.66
C LEU A 226 -33.95 -16.19 -1.35
N ASN A 227 -33.91 -17.16 -0.44
CA ASN A 227 -32.65 -17.79 -0.05
C ASN A 227 -32.05 -18.58 -1.22
N GLY A 228 -30.88 -18.15 -1.70
CA GLY A 228 -30.20 -18.75 -2.85
C GLY A 228 -30.87 -18.47 -4.19
N CYS A 229 -31.70 -17.42 -4.28
CA CYS A 229 -32.35 -17.04 -5.54
C CYS A 229 -31.34 -16.58 -6.60
N ALA A 230 -31.77 -16.63 -7.87
CA ALA A 230 -31.01 -16.03 -8.97
C ALA A 230 -30.81 -14.52 -8.72
N PRO A 231 -29.66 -13.93 -9.12
CA PRO A 231 -29.35 -12.54 -8.79
C PRO A 231 -30.45 -11.58 -9.22
N VAL A 232 -30.93 -10.76 -8.29
CA VAL A 232 -32.00 -9.79 -8.50
C VAL A 232 -31.42 -8.39 -8.65
N LYS A 233 -31.90 -7.64 -9.63
CA LYS A 233 -31.43 -6.28 -9.91
C LYS A 233 -31.92 -5.31 -8.84
N VAL A 234 -31.02 -4.43 -8.40
CA VAL A 234 -31.24 -3.45 -7.35
C VAL A 234 -31.58 -2.07 -7.93
N THR A 235 -32.53 -1.39 -7.30
CA THR A 235 -32.74 0.06 -7.42
C THR A 235 -32.57 0.71 -6.04
N VAL A 236 -31.61 1.60 -5.88
CA VAL A 236 -31.32 2.29 -4.62
C VAL A 236 -32.40 3.34 -4.35
N LYS A 237 -32.93 3.37 -3.12
CA LYS A 237 -33.91 4.37 -2.68
C LYS A 237 -33.29 5.35 -1.69
N LYS A 238 -32.54 4.82 -0.72
CA LYS A 238 -31.83 5.56 0.35
C LYS A 238 -30.53 4.81 0.65
N PRO A 239 -29.57 5.40 1.39
CA PRO A 239 -28.34 4.69 1.76
C PRO A 239 -28.55 3.34 2.49
N HIS A 240 -29.70 3.16 3.13
CA HIS A 240 -30.07 1.99 3.94
C HIS A 240 -31.29 1.24 3.41
N VAL A 241 -31.85 1.63 2.25
CA VAL A 241 -33.04 1.02 1.63
C VAL A 241 -32.84 0.89 0.13
N PHE A 242 -33.06 -0.32 -0.38
CA PHE A 242 -33.04 -0.61 -1.81
C PHE A 242 -34.22 -1.48 -2.20
N ASN A 243 -34.60 -1.46 -3.47
CA ASN A 243 -35.76 -2.16 -4.00
C ASN A 243 -35.35 -3.30 -4.94
N ILE A 244 -36.01 -4.45 -4.82
CA ILE A 244 -35.78 -5.65 -5.65
C ILE A 244 -36.95 -5.95 -6.62
N GLY A 245 -37.87 -5.01 -6.79
CA GLY A 245 -39.02 -5.11 -7.68
C GLY A 245 -40.14 -6.01 -7.15
N ASP A 246 -41.09 -6.33 -8.03
CA ASP A 246 -42.33 -7.03 -7.69
C ASP A 246 -42.16 -8.53 -7.39
N VAL A 247 -40.93 -9.04 -7.34
CA VAL A 247 -40.64 -10.47 -7.10
C VAL A 247 -41.19 -10.96 -5.75
N THR A 248 -41.28 -10.07 -4.77
CA THR A 248 -41.74 -10.38 -3.40
C THR A 248 -43.25 -10.57 -3.29
N ARG A 249 -44.06 -10.04 -4.23
CA ARG A 249 -45.54 -10.09 -4.15
C ARG A 249 -46.14 -11.50 -4.21
N THR A 250 -45.37 -12.45 -4.73
CA THR A 250 -45.80 -13.85 -4.89
C THR A 250 -45.20 -14.79 -3.84
N MET A 251 -44.38 -14.26 -2.93
CA MET A 251 -43.64 -15.03 -1.92
C MET A 251 -44.36 -14.99 -0.57
N SER A 252 -43.96 -15.88 0.35
CA SER A 252 -44.43 -15.83 1.73
C SER A 252 -44.00 -14.54 2.45
N GLN A 253 -44.72 -14.19 3.53
CA GLN A 253 -44.41 -13.00 4.31
C GLN A 253 -43.06 -13.13 5.02
N TYR A 254 -42.30 -12.03 5.04
CA TYR A 254 -41.07 -11.92 5.81
C TYR A 254 -41.36 -12.03 7.31
N GLU A 255 -40.53 -12.80 8.04
CA GLU A 255 -40.62 -12.91 9.50
C GLU A 255 -39.46 -12.21 10.19
N GLU A 256 -38.21 -12.67 9.96
CA GLU A 256 -37.02 -12.12 10.59
C GLU A 256 -35.73 -12.55 9.86
N GLY A 257 -34.64 -11.83 10.14
CA GLY A 257 -33.30 -12.16 9.68
C GLY A 257 -33.09 -11.98 8.18
N GLY A 258 -31.91 -12.35 7.72
CA GLY A 258 -31.56 -12.25 6.32
C GLY A 258 -30.23 -11.56 6.11
N ARG A 259 -29.55 -12.01 5.07
CA ARG A 259 -28.24 -11.55 4.64
C ARG A 259 -28.27 -11.38 3.15
N VAL A 260 -27.85 -10.21 2.71
CA VAL A 260 -27.75 -9.83 1.31
C VAL A 260 -26.31 -9.93 0.89
N LYS A 261 -26.06 -10.54 -0.28
CA LYS A 261 -24.74 -10.60 -0.90
C LYS A 261 -24.82 -10.05 -2.32
N GLN A 262 -23.97 -9.08 -2.64
CA GLN A 262 -23.81 -8.57 -4.00
C GLN A 262 -23.25 -9.66 -4.91
N VAL A 263 -23.75 -9.73 -6.14
CA VAL A 263 -23.30 -10.65 -7.17
C VAL A 263 -22.84 -9.83 -8.38
N LYS A 264 -21.59 -10.03 -8.80
CA LYS A 264 -21.09 -9.46 -10.05
C LYS A 264 -21.69 -10.22 -11.22
N VAL A 265 -22.39 -9.52 -12.11
CA VAL A 265 -22.93 -10.09 -13.34
C VAL A 265 -22.05 -9.68 -14.53
N PRO A 266 -21.79 -10.58 -15.50
CA PRO A 266 -20.96 -10.22 -16.64
C PRO A 266 -21.55 -9.07 -17.48
N THR A 267 -20.68 -8.15 -17.88
CA THR A 267 -20.98 -7.05 -18.81
C THR A 267 -20.19 -7.22 -20.10
N PHE A 268 -20.50 -6.44 -21.13
CA PHE A 268 -19.87 -6.56 -22.45
C PHE A 268 -19.39 -5.19 -22.96
N VAL A 269 -18.17 -5.16 -23.50
CA VAL A 269 -17.56 -4.00 -24.14
C VAL A 269 -17.34 -4.31 -25.62
N SER A 270 -17.62 -3.35 -26.50
CA SER A 270 -17.32 -3.45 -27.93
C SER A 270 -16.27 -2.41 -28.30
N HIS A 271 -15.22 -2.85 -29.01
CA HIS A 271 -14.16 -2.00 -29.56
C HIS A 271 -14.31 -1.89 -31.07
N LYS A 272 -13.82 -0.80 -31.66
CA LYS A 272 -13.71 -0.65 -33.11
C LYS A 272 -12.35 -1.19 -33.59
N PRO A 273 -12.23 -1.75 -34.80
CA PRO A 273 -10.93 -2.03 -35.40
C PRO A 273 -10.10 -0.74 -35.55
N LEU A 274 -8.77 -0.85 -35.56
CA LEU A 274 -7.87 0.31 -35.58
C LEU A 274 -8.20 1.28 -36.72
N ALA A 275 -8.43 0.78 -37.94
CA ALA A 275 -8.73 1.60 -39.11
C ALA A 275 -10.01 2.44 -38.92
N GLU A 276 -11.07 1.85 -38.36
CA GLU A 276 -12.33 2.54 -38.08
C GLU A 276 -12.15 3.54 -36.94
N SER A 277 -11.42 3.15 -35.89
CA SER A 277 -11.19 4.01 -34.73
C SER A 277 -10.30 5.22 -35.03
N LEU A 278 -9.41 5.14 -36.02
CA LEU A 278 -8.63 6.28 -36.50
C LEU A 278 -9.52 7.31 -37.23
N ALA A 279 -10.63 6.88 -37.82
CA ALA A 279 -11.59 7.76 -38.47
C ALA A 279 -12.66 8.27 -37.50
N ASP A 280 -13.09 7.43 -36.55
CA ASP A 280 -14.13 7.72 -35.57
C ASP A 280 -13.62 7.48 -34.14
N LEU A 281 -13.06 8.54 -33.58
CA LEU A 281 -12.31 8.54 -32.34
C LEU A 281 -13.22 8.37 -31.11
N GLU A 282 -12.97 7.33 -30.32
CA GLU A 282 -13.49 7.20 -28.94
C GLU A 282 -12.31 7.20 -27.97
N PHE A 283 -12.39 8.01 -26.92
CA PHE A 283 -11.25 8.20 -26.02
C PHE A 283 -11.69 8.40 -24.58
N ILE A 284 -10.73 8.18 -23.68
CA ILE A 284 -10.84 8.44 -22.24
C ILE A 284 -9.93 9.62 -21.90
N PHE A 285 -10.33 10.40 -20.90
CA PHE A 285 -9.54 11.52 -20.42
C PHE A 285 -8.40 11.05 -19.52
N TRP A 286 -7.18 11.47 -19.86
CA TRP A 286 -6.01 11.38 -18.98
C TRP A 286 -6.02 12.48 -17.92
N ASP A 287 -6.23 13.73 -18.34
CA ASP A 287 -6.40 14.89 -17.47
C ASP A 287 -7.67 15.64 -17.87
N PHE A 288 -8.65 15.68 -16.97
CA PHE A 288 -9.91 16.40 -17.20
C PHE A 288 -9.72 17.92 -17.36
N ALA A 289 -8.61 18.48 -16.87
CA ALA A 289 -8.25 19.88 -17.10
C ALA A 289 -7.81 20.17 -18.55
N LYS A 290 -7.53 19.13 -19.35
CA LYS A 290 -7.05 19.22 -20.75
C LYS A 290 -8.01 18.51 -21.72
N SER A 291 -9.30 18.81 -21.64
CA SER A 291 -10.35 18.09 -22.38
C SER A 291 -10.25 18.15 -23.91
N GLU A 292 -9.54 19.13 -24.47
CA GLU A 292 -9.32 19.26 -25.93
C GLU A 292 -8.07 18.53 -26.44
N TYR A 293 -7.19 18.08 -25.55
CA TYR A 293 -5.92 17.45 -25.93
C TYR A 293 -6.10 16.11 -26.66
N PRO A 294 -7.00 15.20 -26.27
CA PRO A 294 -7.09 13.89 -26.91
C PRO A 294 -7.29 13.95 -28.42
N GLN A 295 -8.17 14.83 -28.92
CA GLN A 295 -8.42 15.01 -30.35
C GLN A 295 -7.20 15.60 -31.07
N GLN A 296 -6.52 16.56 -30.46
CA GLN A 296 -5.34 17.19 -31.04
C GLN A 296 -4.15 16.22 -31.08
N LEU A 297 -3.92 15.49 -29.98
CA LEU A 297 -2.88 14.46 -29.89
C LEU A 297 -3.15 13.31 -30.87
N HIS A 298 -4.41 12.93 -31.07
CA HIS A 298 -4.78 11.95 -32.09
C HIS A 298 -4.27 12.36 -33.48
N LEU A 299 -4.53 13.61 -33.88
CA LEU A 299 -4.06 14.16 -35.15
C LEU A 299 -2.53 14.23 -35.22
N LEU A 300 -1.87 14.69 -34.15
CA LEU A 300 -0.41 14.81 -34.08
C LEU A 300 0.30 13.47 -34.17
N TRP A 301 -0.22 12.43 -33.51
CA TRP A 301 0.34 11.08 -33.60
C TRP A 301 0.21 10.51 -35.01
N ASN A 302 -0.92 10.74 -35.68
CA ASN A 302 -1.09 10.30 -37.08
C ASN A 302 -0.11 11.04 -38.00
N ALA A 303 -0.02 12.37 -37.89
CA ALA A 303 0.94 13.18 -38.63
C ALA A 303 2.40 12.76 -38.35
N LEU A 304 2.74 12.35 -37.12
CA LEU A 304 4.06 11.84 -36.79
C LEU A 304 4.39 10.54 -37.51
N TYR A 305 3.45 9.58 -37.55
CA TYR A 305 3.67 8.33 -38.29
C TYR A 305 3.82 8.57 -39.80
N ASP A 306 3.05 9.51 -40.36
CA ASP A 306 3.15 9.89 -41.77
C ASP A 306 4.48 10.62 -42.06
N PHE A 307 4.92 11.51 -41.16
CA PHE A 307 6.23 12.14 -41.21
C PHE A 307 7.35 11.10 -41.22
N GLU A 308 7.34 10.16 -40.28
CA GLU A 308 8.39 9.12 -40.18
C GLU A 308 8.41 8.23 -41.43
N LEU A 309 7.24 7.88 -41.96
CA LEU A 309 7.12 7.11 -43.19
C LEU A 309 7.69 7.85 -44.41
N LYS A 310 7.40 9.15 -44.53
CA LYS A 310 7.80 9.98 -45.68
C LYS A 310 9.27 10.38 -45.63
N HIS A 311 9.78 10.71 -44.44
CA HIS A 311 11.13 11.25 -44.26
C HIS A 311 12.16 10.22 -43.80
N GLY A 312 11.73 9.02 -43.39
CA GLY A 312 12.62 7.94 -42.96
C GLY A 312 13.38 8.23 -41.66
N ARG A 313 12.94 9.21 -40.89
CA ARG A 313 13.54 9.65 -39.63
C ARG A 313 12.50 10.27 -38.71
N ARG A 314 12.87 10.43 -37.44
CA ARG A 314 12.12 11.23 -36.47
C ARG A 314 12.37 12.73 -36.66
N PRO A 315 11.45 13.61 -36.22
CA PRO A 315 11.74 15.03 -36.07
C PRO A 315 12.95 15.25 -35.17
N PHE A 316 13.84 16.17 -35.53
CA PHE A 316 15.00 16.52 -34.73
C PHE A 316 14.60 17.36 -33.52
N PRO A 317 15.25 17.19 -32.35
CA PRO A 317 14.98 17.99 -31.17
C PRO A 317 15.07 19.49 -31.45
N ARG A 318 14.06 20.25 -31.02
CA ARG A 318 14.01 21.73 -31.15
C ARG A 318 14.13 22.25 -32.60
N CYS A 319 13.73 21.47 -33.60
CA CYS A 319 13.80 21.86 -35.01
C CYS A 319 12.52 22.52 -35.54
N ASP A 320 12.53 23.85 -35.72
CA ASP A 320 11.38 24.58 -36.28
C ASP A 320 11.00 24.14 -37.71
N ASN A 321 11.98 23.76 -38.53
CA ASN A 321 11.70 23.24 -39.87
C ASN A 321 10.89 21.94 -39.81
N ASP A 322 11.19 21.06 -38.85
CA ASP A 322 10.44 19.81 -38.70
C ASP A 322 9.03 20.05 -38.14
N VAL A 323 8.79 21.14 -37.40
CA VAL A 323 7.43 21.57 -37.04
C VAL A 323 6.62 21.92 -38.28
N VAL A 324 7.21 22.63 -39.24
CA VAL A 324 6.56 22.96 -40.52
C VAL A 324 6.28 21.70 -41.33
N LEU A 325 7.23 20.78 -41.39
CA LEU A 325 7.07 19.51 -42.10
C LEU A 325 5.99 18.63 -41.45
N LEU A 326 5.95 18.51 -40.12
CA LEU A 326 4.90 17.76 -39.42
C LEU A 326 3.52 18.40 -39.62
N LYS A 327 3.43 19.74 -39.60
CA LYS A 327 2.18 20.47 -39.91
C LYS A 327 1.66 20.14 -41.30
N ALA A 328 2.55 19.91 -42.27
CA ALA A 328 2.19 19.55 -43.64
C ALA A 328 1.60 18.13 -43.79
N GLU A 329 1.77 17.27 -42.77
CA GLU A 329 1.17 15.93 -42.72
C GLU A 329 -0.19 15.91 -41.99
N LEU A 330 -0.63 17.04 -41.42
CA LEU A 330 -1.96 17.14 -40.82
C LEU A 330 -3.05 17.20 -41.90
N PRO A 331 -4.26 16.66 -41.64
CA PRO A 331 -5.39 16.81 -42.53
C PRO A 331 -5.77 18.27 -42.79
N ASP A 332 -6.31 18.56 -43.98
CA ASP A 332 -6.82 19.89 -44.31
C ASP A 332 -7.88 20.36 -43.29
N GLY A 333 -7.70 21.56 -42.74
CA GLY A 333 -8.61 22.12 -41.73
C GLY A 333 -8.44 21.56 -40.31
N ALA A 334 -7.41 20.75 -40.05
CA ALA A 334 -7.09 20.27 -38.71
C ALA A 334 -6.90 21.43 -37.71
N LEU A 335 -7.63 21.38 -36.60
CA LEU A 335 -7.55 22.35 -35.51
C LEU A 335 -6.60 21.80 -34.43
N VAL A 336 -5.34 22.19 -34.49
CA VAL A 336 -4.31 21.86 -33.49
C VAL A 336 -3.65 23.13 -33.01
N ASP A 337 -3.57 23.31 -31.69
CA ASP A 337 -2.88 24.42 -31.06
C ASP A 337 -1.39 24.45 -31.46
N GLU A 338 -0.91 25.61 -31.89
CA GLU A 338 0.45 25.72 -32.43
C GLU A 338 1.53 25.46 -31.35
N LYS A 339 1.24 25.81 -30.09
CA LYS A 339 2.17 25.59 -28.98
C LYS A 339 2.26 24.09 -28.65
N LEU A 340 1.13 23.39 -28.62
CA LEU A 340 1.07 21.94 -28.45
C LEU A 340 1.81 21.22 -29.58
N MET A 341 1.49 21.53 -30.84
CA MET A 341 2.16 20.94 -32.01
C MET A 341 3.68 21.15 -31.98
N LYS A 342 4.11 22.37 -31.63
CA LYS A 342 5.53 22.72 -31.52
C LYS A 342 6.22 21.90 -30.42
N ARG A 343 5.63 21.82 -29.23
CA ARG A 343 6.17 21.03 -28.10
C ARG A 343 6.19 19.53 -28.39
N PHE A 344 5.15 19.01 -29.01
CA PHE A 344 5.07 17.61 -29.45
C PHE A 344 6.19 17.28 -30.43
N THR A 345 6.33 18.07 -31.49
CA THR A 345 7.34 17.84 -32.53
C THR A 345 8.77 17.96 -31.98
N TYR A 346 9.03 18.96 -31.13
CA TYR A 346 10.34 19.16 -30.52
C TYR A 346 10.81 17.99 -29.65
N GLN A 347 9.88 17.21 -29.12
CA GLN A 347 10.15 16.11 -28.21
C GLN A 347 10.00 14.74 -28.88
N ALA A 348 9.70 14.68 -30.19
CA ALA A 348 9.42 13.43 -30.89
C ALA A 348 10.61 12.45 -30.92
N ALA A 349 11.85 12.92 -30.74
CA ALA A 349 13.01 12.07 -30.58
C ALA A 349 13.29 11.67 -29.12
N GLY A 350 12.55 12.22 -28.16
CA GLY A 350 12.73 11.98 -26.73
C GLY A 350 12.36 10.56 -26.31
N ASN A 351 13.09 10.02 -25.35
CA ASN A 351 12.83 8.72 -24.73
C ASN A 351 13.04 8.81 -23.22
N LEU A 352 11.96 8.74 -22.45
CA LEU A 352 11.94 8.98 -21.01
C LEU A 352 11.47 7.73 -20.26
N VAL A 353 12.26 7.28 -19.30
CA VAL A 353 11.91 6.13 -18.44
C VAL A 353 10.64 6.38 -17.63
N THR A 354 10.36 7.63 -17.26
CA THR A 354 9.19 8.00 -16.47
C THR A 354 7.91 7.76 -17.26
N VAL A 355 7.86 8.22 -18.52
CA VAL A 355 6.74 7.99 -19.44
C VAL A 355 6.62 6.52 -19.79
N ALA A 356 7.74 5.84 -20.06
CA ALA A 356 7.75 4.40 -20.31
C ALA A 356 7.17 3.60 -19.14
N SER A 357 7.46 3.98 -17.90
CA SER A 357 6.92 3.35 -16.69
C SER A 357 5.43 3.58 -16.53
N ILE A 358 4.96 4.83 -16.76
CA ILE A 358 3.52 5.17 -16.73
C ILE A 358 2.76 4.35 -17.75
N VAL A 359 3.15 4.45 -19.02
CA VAL A 359 2.41 3.83 -20.11
C VAL A 359 2.58 2.31 -20.11
N GLY A 360 3.75 1.80 -19.76
CA GLY A 360 4.03 0.37 -19.66
C GLY A 360 3.26 -0.30 -18.52
N GLY A 361 3.11 0.36 -17.37
CA GLY A 361 2.27 -0.11 -16.27
C GLY A 361 0.79 -0.19 -16.66
N ILE A 362 0.25 0.86 -17.29
CA ILE A 362 -1.14 0.89 -17.76
C ILE A 362 -1.37 -0.14 -18.88
N ALA A 363 -0.50 -0.19 -19.90
CA ALA A 363 -0.63 -1.13 -21.02
C ALA A 363 -0.51 -2.59 -20.58
N ALA A 364 0.36 -2.89 -19.60
CA ALA A 364 0.41 -4.21 -18.99
C ALA A 364 -0.87 -4.55 -18.22
N GLN A 365 -1.47 -3.58 -17.51
CA GLN A 365 -2.77 -3.82 -16.89
C GLN A 365 -3.85 -4.10 -17.95
N GLU A 366 -3.92 -3.33 -19.03
CA GLU A 366 -4.87 -3.58 -20.12
C GLU A 366 -4.66 -4.95 -20.78
N ALA A 367 -3.40 -5.37 -20.95
CA ALA A 367 -3.06 -6.70 -21.40
C ALA A 367 -3.57 -7.79 -20.44
N MET A 368 -3.44 -7.59 -19.12
CA MET A 368 -4.03 -8.51 -18.13
C MET A 368 -5.55 -8.55 -18.23
N LYS A 369 -6.23 -7.40 -18.37
CA LYS A 369 -7.70 -7.35 -18.56
C LYS A 369 -8.14 -8.18 -19.76
N ALA A 370 -7.44 -8.02 -20.89
CA ALA A 370 -7.74 -8.69 -22.15
C ALA A 370 -7.74 -10.22 -22.07
N VAL A 371 -6.96 -10.80 -21.15
CA VAL A 371 -6.82 -12.26 -21.00
C VAL A 371 -7.50 -12.82 -19.75
N THR A 372 -7.93 -11.97 -18.82
CA THR A 372 -8.56 -12.40 -17.55
C THR A 372 -10.07 -12.22 -17.51
N HIS A 373 -10.63 -11.36 -18.37
CA HIS A 373 -12.02 -10.93 -18.30
C HIS A 373 -12.37 -10.20 -16.98
N HIS A 374 -11.36 -9.74 -16.24
CA HIS A 374 -11.54 -8.92 -15.04
C HIS A 374 -11.19 -7.47 -15.33
N MET A 375 -11.93 -6.58 -14.66
CA MET A 375 -11.88 -5.12 -14.72
C MET A 375 -12.36 -4.54 -16.04
N THR A 376 -12.71 -3.24 -16.02
CA THR A 376 -13.22 -2.55 -17.21
C THR A 376 -12.05 -2.12 -18.10
N PRO A 377 -11.98 -2.60 -19.36
CA PRO A 377 -10.91 -2.21 -20.28
C PRO A 377 -11.08 -0.78 -20.79
N LEU A 378 -10.00 -0.13 -21.22
CA LEU A 378 -10.08 1.16 -21.92
C LEU A 378 -10.95 1.02 -23.18
N LYS A 379 -11.82 2.00 -23.43
CA LYS A 379 -12.65 2.13 -24.62
C LYS A 379 -12.51 3.55 -25.21
N GLN A 380 -11.62 3.78 -26.17
CA GLN A 380 -10.62 2.83 -26.67
C GLN A 380 -9.21 3.44 -26.74
N TRP A 381 -9.10 4.73 -27.03
CA TRP A 381 -7.83 5.47 -26.94
C TRP A 381 -7.67 6.14 -25.58
N LEU A 382 -6.45 6.12 -25.08
CA LEU A 382 -5.97 6.99 -24.00
C LEU A 382 -4.75 7.72 -24.51
N TYR A 383 -4.83 9.04 -24.63
CA TYR A 383 -3.70 9.91 -24.94
C TYR A 383 -3.19 10.54 -23.66
N LEU A 384 -1.89 10.42 -23.41
CA LEU A 384 -1.25 10.94 -22.22
C LEU A 384 -0.28 12.04 -22.61
N ASP A 385 -0.26 13.10 -21.81
CA ASP A 385 0.80 14.09 -21.81
C ASP A 385 1.26 14.35 -20.38
N SER A 386 2.51 14.75 -20.24
CA SER A 386 3.07 15.31 -19.00
C SER A 386 3.79 16.60 -19.31
N ASP A 387 3.21 17.42 -20.18
CA ASP A 387 3.82 18.67 -20.68
C ASP A 387 4.08 19.68 -19.56
N ASP A 388 3.38 19.53 -18.44
CA ASP A 388 3.58 20.28 -17.20
C ASP A 388 4.94 19.94 -16.55
N ALA A 389 5.69 18.95 -17.02
CA ALA A 389 7.07 18.69 -16.59
C ALA A 389 8.10 19.60 -17.28
N LEU A 390 7.73 20.27 -18.39
CA LEU A 390 8.62 21.21 -19.06
C LEU A 390 8.85 22.45 -18.18
N LEU A 391 10.11 22.73 -17.89
CA LEU A 391 10.53 23.84 -17.04
C LEU A 391 10.29 25.19 -17.74
N GLY A 392 9.64 26.12 -17.05
CA GLY A 392 9.33 27.46 -17.57
C GLY A 392 10.35 28.53 -17.18
N ASP A 393 9.96 29.80 -17.36
CA ASP A 393 10.81 30.97 -17.06
C ASP A 393 11.09 31.19 -15.56
N TRP A 394 10.32 30.52 -14.70
CA TRP A 394 10.54 30.48 -13.24
C TRP A 394 11.67 29.54 -12.80
N ASN A 395 12.17 28.67 -13.69
CA ASN A 395 13.25 27.73 -13.41
C ASN A 395 14.52 28.11 -14.21
N GLU A 396 15.70 27.83 -13.66
CA GLU A 396 16.96 28.17 -14.34
C GLU A 396 17.23 27.37 -15.61
N PHE A 397 16.56 26.22 -15.78
CA PHE A 397 16.62 25.35 -16.95
C PHE A 397 15.41 25.52 -17.88
N ASP A 398 14.91 26.75 -18.02
CA ASP A 398 13.79 27.13 -18.90
C ASP A 398 13.86 26.46 -20.30
N CYS A 399 12.97 25.51 -20.52
CA CYS A 399 12.90 24.68 -21.72
C CYS A 399 12.47 25.46 -22.96
N SER A 400 11.91 26.68 -22.80
CA SER A 400 11.57 27.54 -23.94
C SER A 400 12.80 28.19 -24.58
N LYS A 401 13.94 28.22 -23.87
CA LYS A 401 15.21 28.78 -24.33
C LYS A 401 16.14 27.74 -24.96
N LEU A 402 15.79 26.45 -24.93
CA LEU A 402 16.60 25.38 -25.48
C LEU A 402 16.72 25.47 -27.00
N THR A 403 17.94 25.33 -27.50
CA THR A 403 18.24 25.26 -28.93
C THR A 403 18.49 23.82 -29.38
N GLN A 404 18.63 23.60 -30.70
CA GLN A 404 19.01 22.28 -31.23
C GLN A 404 20.38 21.82 -30.71
N GLU A 405 21.33 22.73 -30.52
CA GLU A 405 22.68 22.37 -30.04
C GLU A 405 22.65 21.95 -28.56
N ASP A 406 21.81 22.57 -27.73
CA ASP A 406 21.63 22.18 -26.32
C ASP A 406 21.06 20.75 -26.16
N CYS A 407 20.37 20.25 -27.19
CA CYS A 407 19.68 18.96 -27.21
C CYS A 407 20.37 17.93 -28.12
N LYS A 408 21.54 18.25 -28.67
CA LYS A 408 22.26 17.41 -29.63
C LYS A 408 22.74 16.11 -28.98
N PRO A 409 22.48 14.93 -29.57
CA PRO A 409 22.96 13.66 -29.03
C PRO A 409 24.48 13.63 -28.85
N ARG A 410 24.95 13.00 -27.77
CA ARG A 410 26.37 12.83 -27.42
C ARG A 410 26.84 11.38 -27.47
N SER A 411 26.06 10.46 -28.08
CA SER A 411 26.32 9.01 -28.02
C SER A 411 26.37 8.57 -26.57
N SER A 412 25.30 8.87 -25.86
CA SER A 412 25.19 8.66 -24.42
C SER A 412 23.83 8.06 -24.11
N ARG A 413 23.79 7.25 -23.06
CA ARG A 413 22.53 6.67 -22.58
C ARG A 413 21.48 7.72 -22.21
N TYR A 414 21.86 8.98 -21.99
CA TYR A 414 20.92 10.05 -21.65
C TYR A 414 20.44 10.86 -22.86
N ASP A 415 20.80 10.47 -24.09
CA ASP A 415 20.44 11.19 -25.33
C ASP A 415 18.91 11.42 -25.45
N GLY A 416 18.10 10.43 -25.06
CA GLY A 416 16.63 10.55 -25.10
C GLY A 416 16.05 11.53 -24.09
N GLN A 417 16.70 11.73 -22.95
CA GLN A 417 16.29 12.68 -21.93
C GLN A 417 16.80 14.09 -22.25
N ALA A 418 18.04 14.19 -22.73
CA ALA A 418 18.63 15.45 -23.21
C ALA A 418 17.89 16.02 -24.42
N ALA A 419 17.29 15.18 -25.27
CA ALA A 419 16.41 15.63 -26.36
C ALA A 419 15.19 16.44 -25.87
N VAL A 420 14.74 16.21 -24.62
CA VAL A 420 13.59 16.90 -24.02
C VAL A 420 14.05 18.09 -23.18
N PHE A 421 14.96 17.86 -22.22
CA PHE A 421 15.34 18.85 -21.19
C PHE A 421 16.68 19.56 -21.45
N GLY A 422 17.45 19.12 -22.45
CA GLY A 422 18.79 19.62 -22.73
C GLY A 422 19.88 19.07 -21.80
N TRP A 423 21.12 19.13 -22.26
CA TRP A 423 22.26 18.57 -21.53
C TRP A 423 22.58 19.24 -20.19
N LYS A 424 22.37 20.55 -20.08
CA LYS A 424 22.61 21.28 -18.82
C LYS A 424 21.72 20.77 -17.69
N TYR A 425 20.47 20.45 -18.02
CA TYR A 425 19.55 19.88 -17.05
C TYR A 425 19.94 18.44 -16.69
N GLN A 426 20.35 17.64 -17.68
CA GLN A 426 20.89 16.31 -17.43
C GLN A 426 22.10 16.33 -16.48
N GLU A 427 23.00 17.30 -16.65
CA GLU A 427 24.15 17.51 -15.79
C GLU A 427 23.74 17.90 -14.35
N ALA A 428 22.64 18.63 -14.18
CA ALA A 428 22.08 18.94 -12.86
C ALA A 428 21.50 17.71 -12.16
N LEU A 429 20.92 16.75 -12.90
CA LEU A 429 20.44 15.48 -12.34
C LEU A 429 21.60 14.63 -11.77
N PHE A 430 22.75 14.65 -12.44
CA PHE A 430 23.94 13.90 -11.99
C PHE A 430 24.40 14.31 -10.59
N SER A 431 24.22 15.59 -10.21
CA SER A 431 24.69 16.12 -8.93
C SER A 431 23.67 16.04 -7.80
N GLN A 432 22.46 15.52 -8.04
CA GLN A 432 21.40 15.52 -7.03
C GLN A 432 21.67 14.57 -5.87
N LYS A 433 21.15 14.92 -4.69
CA LYS A 433 21.21 14.14 -3.45
C LYS A 433 19.81 13.85 -2.91
N TRP A 434 19.36 12.60 -2.98
CA TRP A 434 17.99 12.23 -2.62
C TRP A 434 17.95 11.09 -1.62
N PHE A 435 17.01 11.18 -0.68
CA PHE A 435 16.73 10.12 0.28
C PHE A 435 15.45 9.38 -0.07
N ILE A 436 15.55 8.06 -0.24
CA ILE A 436 14.43 7.15 -0.50
C ILE A 436 14.11 6.40 0.78
N VAL A 437 12.86 6.49 1.22
CA VAL A 437 12.41 5.82 2.44
C VAL A 437 11.50 4.65 2.08
N GLY A 438 12.06 3.44 2.18
CA GLY A 438 11.44 2.19 1.76
C GLY A 438 12.07 1.63 0.48
N ALA A 439 12.38 0.35 0.49
CA ALA A 439 12.92 -0.45 -0.61
C ALA A 439 11.94 -1.55 -1.06
N GLY A 440 10.65 -1.38 -0.76
CA GLY A 440 9.57 -2.25 -1.22
C GLY A 440 9.21 -2.05 -2.69
N ALA A 441 7.93 -2.27 -3.04
CA ALA A 441 7.46 -2.25 -4.44
C ALA A 441 7.74 -0.90 -5.12
N ILE A 442 7.26 0.20 -4.51
CA ILE A 442 7.47 1.56 -5.02
C ILE A 442 8.97 1.90 -5.02
N GLY A 443 9.70 1.53 -3.96
CA GLY A 443 11.14 1.81 -3.83
C GLY A 443 11.98 1.20 -4.95
N CYS A 444 11.68 -0.05 -5.34
CA CYS A 444 12.32 -0.72 -6.48
C CYS A 444 12.09 0.03 -7.80
N GLU A 445 10.84 0.45 -8.07
CA GLU A 445 10.48 1.19 -9.28
C GLU A 445 11.09 2.60 -9.31
N LEU A 446 11.08 3.31 -8.17
CA LEU A 446 11.74 4.61 -8.04
C LEU A 446 13.24 4.50 -8.30
N LEU A 447 13.93 3.52 -7.71
CA LEU A 447 15.36 3.30 -7.95
C LEU A 447 15.67 3.06 -9.42
N LYS A 448 14.88 2.21 -10.10
CA LYS A 448 15.02 1.99 -11.55
C LYS A 448 14.83 3.29 -12.33
N ASN A 449 13.80 4.08 -12.02
CA ASN A 449 13.58 5.35 -12.70
C ASN A 449 14.73 6.32 -12.47
N LEU A 450 15.17 6.51 -11.23
CA LEU A 450 16.28 7.41 -10.88
C LEU A 450 17.59 7.02 -11.56
N ALA A 451 17.90 5.72 -11.60
CA ALA A 451 19.10 5.21 -12.27
C ALA A 451 19.08 5.51 -13.78
N MET A 452 17.93 5.33 -14.42
CA MET A 452 17.78 5.59 -15.86
C MET A 452 17.71 7.09 -16.16
N MET A 453 17.16 7.90 -15.26
CA MET A 453 17.19 9.36 -15.33
C MET A 453 18.61 9.93 -15.14
N GLY A 454 19.53 9.15 -14.58
CA GLY A 454 20.88 9.61 -14.24
C GLY A 454 20.94 10.39 -12.92
N VAL A 455 19.94 10.27 -12.04
CA VAL A 455 19.99 10.94 -10.74
C VAL A 455 21.18 10.38 -9.94
N ALA A 456 21.96 11.27 -9.35
CA ALA A 456 23.16 10.93 -8.58
C ALA A 456 24.23 10.13 -9.34
N CYS A 457 24.31 10.28 -10.68
CA CYS A 457 25.34 9.61 -11.49
C CYS A 457 26.63 10.44 -11.66
N GLY A 458 26.72 11.60 -11.00
CA GLY A 458 27.92 12.44 -10.97
C GLY A 458 28.67 12.32 -9.64
N GLY A 459 29.93 12.73 -9.61
CA GLY A 459 30.80 12.55 -8.43
C GLY A 459 30.38 13.30 -7.15
N SER A 460 29.43 14.24 -7.24
CA SER A 460 28.87 14.96 -6.08
C SER A 460 27.44 14.53 -5.72
N GLY A 461 26.81 13.67 -6.54
CA GLY A 461 25.46 13.18 -6.31
C GLY A 461 25.46 11.98 -5.35
N LEU A 462 24.32 11.74 -4.72
CA LEU A 462 24.13 10.59 -3.81
C LEU A 462 22.66 10.21 -3.67
N ILE A 463 22.32 8.95 -3.90
CA ILE A 463 21.06 8.38 -3.42
C ILE A 463 21.32 7.67 -2.10
N GLN A 464 20.57 8.00 -1.07
CA GLN A 464 20.53 7.22 0.16
C GLN A 464 19.20 6.48 0.19
N ILE A 465 19.20 5.19 0.50
CA ILE A 465 17.97 4.39 0.63
C ILE A 465 17.96 3.66 1.96
N THR A 466 16.84 3.69 2.69
CA THR A 466 16.68 2.90 3.92
C THR A 466 15.46 2.00 3.89
N ASP A 467 15.59 0.79 4.42
CA ASP A 467 14.49 -0.15 4.67
C ASP A 467 14.95 -1.15 5.73
N MET A 468 14.16 -1.37 6.78
CA MET A 468 14.50 -2.29 7.86
C MET A 468 14.19 -3.76 7.54
N ASP A 469 13.36 -4.01 6.54
CA ASP A 469 12.81 -5.32 6.24
C ASP A 469 13.80 -6.23 5.51
N GLN A 470 13.52 -7.53 5.61
CA GLN A 470 14.13 -8.56 4.77
C GLN A 470 13.23 -8.89 3.58
N ILE A 471 13.83 -9.46 2.54
CA ILE A 471 13.12 -9.93 1.35
C ILE A 471 12.38 -11.22 1.66
N GLU A 472 11.09 -11.26 1.33
CA GLU A 472 10.25 -12.46 1.41
C GLU A 472 9.89 -12.99 0.02
N ILE A 473 9.49 -14.26 -0.08
CA ILE A 473 8.99 -14.85 -1.35
C ILE A 473 7.84 -14.02 -1.94
N SER A 474 6.92 -13.61 -1.08
CA SER A 474 5.75 -12.83 -1.44
C SER A 474 6.06 -11.46 -2.07
N ASN A 475 7.31 -10.99 -1.95
CA ASN A 475 7.75 -9.69 -2.44
C ASN A 475 8.11 -9.76 -3.93
N LEU A 476 8.59 -10.91 -4.39
CA LEU A 476 9.20 -11.10 -5.71
C LEU A 476 8.23 -10.80 -6.87
N ASN A 477 6.91 -10.94 -6.65
CA ASN A 477 5.90 -10.65 -7.67
C ASN A 477 5.76 -9.16 -8.05
N ARG A 478 6.37 -8.24 -7.28
CA ARG A 478 6.26 -6.79 -7.51
C ARG A 478 7.52 -6.00 -7.13
N GLN A 479 8.50 -6.64 -6.51
CA GLN A 479 9.80 -6.05 -6.15
C GLN A 479 10.87 -6.64 -7.05
N PHE A 480 10.82 -6.27 -8.32
CA PHE A 480 11.54 -6.94 -9.40
C PHE A 480 13.07 -6.82 -9.36
N LEU A 481 13.61 -6.00 -8.43
CA LEU A 481 15.05 -5.95 -8.17
C LEU A 481 15.57 -7.18 -7.41
N PHE A 482 14.66 -7.98 -6.83
CA PHE A 482 15.00 -9.12 -6.00
C PHE A 482 14.83 -10.43 -6.76
N ARG A 483 15.63 -11.44 -6.39
CA ARG A 483 15.54 -12.81 -6.91
C ARG A 483 15.25 -13.78 -5.77
N MET A 484 14.87 -15.01 -6.12
CA MET A 484 14.66 -16.09 -5.15
C MET A 484 15.90 -16.31 -4.27
N SER A 485 17.11 -16.13 -4.82
CA SER A 485 18.37 -16.22 -4.08
C SER A 485 18.59 -15.13 -3.03
N ASP A 486 17.83 -14.03 -3.08
CA ASP A 486 17.97 -12.90 -2.17
C ASP A 486 17.04 -12.98 -0.95
N VAL A 487 16.12 -13.96 -0.90
CA VAL A 487 15.18 -14.14 0.21
C VAL A 487 15.92 -14.25 1.55
N GLY A 488 15.46 -13.50 2.57
CA GLY A 488 16.11 -13.34 3.88
C GLY A 488 17.17 -12.23 3.94
N SER A 489 17.61 -11.68 2.80
CA SER A 489 18.54 -10.54 2.77
C SER A 489 17.83 -9.21 3.00
N LYS A 490 18.55 -8.18 3.42
CA LYS A 490 18.00 -6.82 3.61
C LYS A 490 17.61 -6.19 2.27
N LYS A 491 16.37 -5.66 2.19
CA LYS A 491 15.81 -5.10 0.95
C LYS A 491 16.66 -3.97 0.39
N SER A 492 17.00 -2.97 1.19
CA SER A 492 17.75 -1.78 0.76
C SER A 492 19.13 -2.13 0.19
N VAL A 493 19.85 -3.06 0.83
CA VAL A 493 21.19 -3.50 0.40
C VAL A 493 21.12 -4.20 -0.96
N VAL A 494 20.19 -5.14 -1.12
CA VAL A 494 20.01 -5.85 -2.39
C VAL A 494 19.54 -4.89 -3.48
N ALA A 495 18.61 -3.97 -3.18
CA ALA A 495 18.10 -2.99 -4.13
C ALA A 495 19.22 -2.07 -4.64
N ALA A 496 20.06 -1.56 -3.72
CA ALA A 496 21.20 -0.72 -4.07
C ALA A 496 22.27 -1.46 -4.90
N ARG A 497 22.46 -2.76 -4.67
CA ARG A 497 23.31 -3.60 -5.50
C ARG A 497 22.70 -3.83 -6.89
N ALA A 498 21.41 -4.18 -6.95
CA ALA A 498 20.71 -4.52 -8.18
C ALA A 498 20.61 -3.32 -9.13
N VAL A 499 20.32 -2.12 -8.62
CA VAL A 499 20.15 -0.92 -9.46
C VAL A 499 21.43 -0.51 -10.20
N LYS A 500 22.61 -0.83 -9.65
CA LYS A 500 23.90 -0.61 -10.31
C LYS A 500 24.06 -1.42 -11.61
N THR A 501 23.27 -2.49 -11.78
CA THR A 501 23.26 -3.25 -13.04
C THR A 501 22.54 -2.50 -14.16
N PHE A 502 21.62 -1.59 -13.83
CA PHE A 502 20.97 -0.72 -14.81
C PHE A 502 21.88 0.45 -15.15
N ASN A 503 22.52 1.04 -14.13
CA ASN A 503 23.45 2.14 -14.31
C ASN A 503 24.61 2.07 -13.32
N LYS A 504 25.81 1.75 -13.84
CA LYS A 504 27.03 1.63 -13.03
C LYS A 504 27.48 2.94 -12.38
N ASP A 505 27.05 4.08 -12.95
CA ASP A 505 27.48 5.41 -12.51
C ASP A 505 26.68 5.91 -11.30
N ILE A 506 25.55 5.28 -10.96
CA ILE A 506 24.71 5.68 -9.83
C ILE A 506 25.48 5.58 -8.51
N GLN A 507 25.57 6.70 -7.80
CA GLN A 507 26.11 6.76 -6.45
C GLN A 507 24.98 6.49 -5.47
N ILE A 508 25.07 5.35 -4.77
CA ILE A 508 24.02 4.91 -3.84
C ILE A 508 24.59 4.29 -2.58
N GLU A 509 24.01 4.67 -1.45
CA GLU A 509 24.26 4.13 -0.11
C GLU A 509 22.99 3.48 0.45
N ALA A 510 23.12 2.26 0.96
CA ALA A 510 22.03 1.51 1.58
C ALA A 510 22.14 1.53 3.10
N LEU A 511 21.06 1.95 3.75
CA LEU A 511 20.85 1.92 5.19
C LEU A 511 19.76 0.87 5.50
N CYS A 512 19.79 0.31 6.71
CA CYS A 512 18.86 -0.76 7.13
C CYS A 512 18.00 -0.36 8.33
N GLU A 513 17.92 0.95 8.59
CA GLU A 513 17.37 1.49 9.82
C GLU A 513 15.94 1.99 9.60
N LYS A 514 15.05 1.66 10.55
CA LYS A 514 13.69 2.17 10.54
C LYS A 514 13.73 3.68 10.76
N VAL A 515 13.05 4.46 9.91
CA VAL A 515 12.90 5.90 10.16
C VAL A 515 11.96 6.12 11.35
N GLY A 516 12.39 6.95 12.30
CA GLY A 516 11.62 7.26 13.48
C GLY A 516 12.44 8.02 14.51
N SER A 517 11.79 8.41 15.61
CA SER A 517 12.44 9.15 16.69
C SER A 517 13.65 8.42 17.30
N GLU A 518 13.66 7.09 17.27
CA GLU A 518 14.74 6.28 17.84
C GLU A 518 16.04 6.30 17.02
N THR A 519 15.95 6.61 15.72
CA THR A 519 17.06 6.59 14.77
C THR A 519 17.55 8.00 14.37
N GLU A 520 17.12 9.04 15.09
CA GLU A 520 17.55 10.43 14.85
C GLU A 520 19.03 10.70 15.10
N HIS A 521 19.72 9.78 15.79
CA HIS A 521 21.18 9.82 15.91
C HIS A 521 21.88 9.48 14.57
N ILE A 522 21.21 8.74 13.69
CA ILE A 522 21.65 8.39 12.34
C ILE A 522 21.10 9.42 11.35
N PHE A 523 19.78 9.61 11.34
CA PHE A 523 19.07 10.58 10.49
C PHE A 523 19.02 11.97 11.17
N ASN A 524 20.21 12.49 11.48
CA ASN A 524 20.41 13.71 12.24
C ASN A 524 20.34 14.99 11.36
N ASP A 525 20.65 16.14 11.96
CA ASP A 525 20.63 17.44 11.28
C ASP A 525 21.57 17.52 10.07
N ASP A 526 22.75 16.86 10.12
CA ASP A 526 23.70 16.88 9.01
C ASP A 526 23.25 16.03 7.84
N PHE A 527 22.65 14.88 8.13
CA PHE A 527 22.07 14.00 7.11
C PHE A 527 21.04 14.76 6.26
N PHE A 528 20.05 15.39 6.90
CA PHE A 528 18.99 16.08 6.17
C PHE A 528 19.44 17.41 5.53
N ALA A 529 20.44 18.09 6.10
CA ALA A 529 20.92 19.37 5.55
C ALA A 529 21.61 19.24 4.19
N ASP A 530 22.12 18.05 3.86
CA ASP A 530 22.83 17.77 2.61
C ASP A 530 21.92 17.26 1.48
N LEU A 531 20.62 17.05 1.75
CA LEU A 531 19.66 16.52 0.77
C LEU A 531 19.03 17.63 -0.09
N ASP A 532 18.71 17.28 -1.34
CA ASP A 532 17.88 18.08 -2.25
C ASP A 532 16.38 17.75 -2.11
N GLY A 533 16.04 16.55 -1.65
CA GLY A 533 14.66 16.11 -1.46
C GLY A 533 14.51 14.67 -0.93
N VAL A 534 13.27 14.28 -0.67
CA VAL A 534 12.88 12.96 -0.13
C VAL A 534 11.82 12.31 -1.02
N LEU A 535 11.94 11.00 -1.22
CA LEU A 535 10.96 10.15 -1.89
C LEU A 535 10.44 9.09 -0.92
N ASN A 536 9.14 9.09 -0.66
CA ASN A 536 8.53 8.06 0.18
C ASN A 536 8.08 6.85 -0.67
N ALA A 537 8.44 5.67 -0.18
CA ALA A 537 8.02 4.36 -0.67
C ALA A 537 7.53 3.48 0.50
N LEU A 538 6.71 4.09 1.36
CA LEU A 538 6.26 3.55 2.64
C LEU A 538 4.95 2.78 2.50
N ASP A 539 4.60 1.98 3.51
CA ASP A 539 3.38 1.17 3.56
C ASP A 539 2.47 1.48 4.76
N ASN A 540 2.90 2.36 5.67
CA ASN A 540 2.14 2.76 6.86
C ASN A 540 2.06 4.29 7.00
N ILE A 541 1.01 4.78 7.67
CA ILE A 541 0.71 6.20 7.82
C ILE A 541 1.66 6.89 8.80
N ASP A 542 2.11 6.18 9.85
CA ASP A 542 2.96 6.77 10.89
C ASP A 542 4.35 7.15 10.39
N ALA A 543 4.98 6.28 9.59
CA ALA A 543 6.25 6.59 8.95
C ALA A 543 6.11 7.75 7.95
N ARG A 544 4.99 7.83 7.20
CA ARG A 544 4.71 8.95 6.29
C ARG A 544 4.62 10.27 7.06
N ARG A 545 3.84 10.30 8.14
CA ARG A 545 3.71 11.47 9.03
C ARG A 545 5.04 11.84 9.69
N TYR A 546 5.87 10.86 10.05
CA TYR A 546 7.21 11.12 10.57
C TYR A 546 8.06 11.83 9.52
N MET A 547 8.17 11.27 8.31
CA MET A 547 8.97 11.85 7.24
C MET A 547 8.47 13.20 6.78
N ASP A 548 7.16 13.40 6.71
CA ASP A 548 6.53 14.69 6.43
C ASP A 548 6.97 15.77 7.42
N ARG A 549 6.88 15.49 8.73
CA ARG A 549 7.36 16.41 9.77
C ARG A 549 8.84 16.74 9.61
N ARG A 550 9.68 15.75 9.27
CA ARG A 550 11.12 15.98 9.02
C ARG A 550 11.32 16.85 7.78
N CYS A 551 10.61 16.62 6.68
CA CYS A 551 10.71 17.41 5.46
C CYS A 551 10.25 18.86 5.68
N VAL A 552 9.14 19.07 6.40
CA VAL A 552 8.69 20.40 6.84
C VAL A 552 9.77 21.09 7.67
N TYR A 553 10.33 20.38 8.64
CA TYR A 553 11.37 20.90 9.51
C TYR A 553 12.65 21.28 8.74
N TYR A 554 13.14 20.44 7.82
CA TYR A 554 14.35 20.75 7.05
C TYR A 554 14.10 21.58 5.80
N ARG A 555 12.83 21.88 5.47
CA ARG A 555 12.38 22.57 4.26
C ARG A 555 12.85 21.83 3.00
N LEU A 556 12.63 20.53 2.98
CA LEU A 556 12.91 19.65 1.86
C LEU A 556 11.62 19.35 1.08
N PRO A 557 11.67 19.33 -0.26
CA PRO A 557 10.63 18.73 -1.07
C PRO A 557 10.44 17.25 -0.70
N LEU A 558 9.19 16.84 -0.58
CA LEU A 558 8.78 15.46 -0.37
C LEU A 558 7.84 15.03 -1.50
N LEU A 559 8.22 13.97 -2.20
CA LEU A 559 7.32 13.30 -3.15
C LEU A 559 6.77 12.04 -2.50
N GLU A 560 5.46 12.03 -2.28
CA GLU A 560 4.72 10.97 -1.60
C GLU A 560 3.93 10.13 -2.61
N SER A 561 3.79 8.83 -2.33
CA SER A 561 2.95 7.95 -3.14
C SER A 561 2.42 6.75 -2.35
N GLY A 562 1.24 6.29 -2.75
CA GLY A 562 0.56 5.13 -2.16
C GLY A 562 -0.10 4.26 -3.22
N THR A 563 -0.22 2.96 -2.93
CA THR A 563 -0.92 1.99 -3.78
C THR A 563 -1.79 1.06 -2.95
N MET A 564 -2.97 0.72 -3.46
CA MET A 564 -3.84 -0.32 -2.93
C MET A 564 -4.51 -1.06 -4.11
N GLY A 565 -3.98 -2.23 -4.45
CA GLY A 565 -4.39 -2.99 -5.63
C GLY A 565 -4.19 -2.18 -6.90
N THR A 566 -5.28 -1.89 -7.61
CA THR A 566 -5.29 -1.05 -8.82
C THR A 566 -5.38 0.45 -8.54
N LYS A 567 -5.63 0.85 -7.30
CA LYS A 567 -5.75 2.25 -6.88
C LYS A 567 -4.39 2.79 -6.48
N ALA A 568 -4.12 4.05 -6.79
CA ALA A 568 -2.91 4.73 -6.36
C ALA A 568 -3.07 6.24 -6.35
N ASN A 569 -2.20 6.91 -5.59
CA ASN A 569 -2.12 8.36 -5.54
C ASN A 569 -0.66 8.86 -5.46
N THR A 570 -0.42 10.06 -5.98
CA THR A 570 0.80 10.85 -5.72
C THR A 570 0.45 12.15 -5.04
N GLN A 571 1.35 12.63 -4.20
CA GLN A 571 1.27 13.96 -3.60
C GLN A 571 2.62 14.65 -3.62
N VAL A 572 2.64 15.91 -4.04
CA VAL A 572 3.84 16.76 -3.98
C VAL A 572 3.73 17.70 -2.79
N VAL A 573 4.69 17.61 -1.89
CA VAL A 573 4.86 18.53 -0.76
C VAL A 573 6.09 19.39 -1.04
N TYR A 574 5.85 20.67 -1.35
CA TYR A 574 6.89 21.59 -1.79
C TYR A 574 7.07 22.77 -0.81
N PRO A 575 8.30 23.02 -0.33
CA PRO A 575 8.58 24.05 0.67
C PRO A 575 8.06 25.44 0.28
N HIS A 576 7.46 26.11 1.26
CA HIS A 576 6.91 27.47 1.14
C HIS A 576 5.76 27.64 0.12
N LEU A 577 5.24 26.55 -0.44
CA LEU A 577 4.22 26.60 -1.48
C LEU A 577 2.99 25.79 -1.10
N THR A 578 3.13 24.49 -0.86
CA THR A 578 2.01 23.58 -0.65
C THR A 578 1.76 23.29 0.83
N GLU A 579 0.61 22.74 1.15
CA GLU A 579 0.43 22.04 2.41
C GLU A 579 1.36 20.82 2.54
N SER A 580 1.44 20.27 3.75
CA SER A 580 2.18 19.05 4.06
C SER A 580 1.28 17.82 4.02
N TYR A 581 1.83 16.60 3.97
CA TYR A 581 1.05 15.37 4.04
C TYR A 581 0.21 15.31 5.33
N GLY A 582 0.76 15.75 6.46
CA GLY A 582 0.05 15.79 7.74
C GLY A 582 -1.04 16.87 7.87
N SER A 583 -1.28 17.69 6.83
CA SER A 583 -2.33 18.71 6.81
C SER A 583 -3.72 18.14 6.49
N SER A 584 -3.77 17.00 5.81
CA SER A 584 -5.00 16.26 5.52
C SER A 584 -5.14 15.04 6.43
N VAL A 585 -6.39 14.61 6.65
CA VAL A 585 -6.71 13.45 7.48
C VAL A 585 -7.37 12.40 6.62
N ASP A 586 -6.65 11.29 6.42
CA ASP A 586 -7.23 10.09 5.83
C ASP A 586 -8.32 9.51 6.76
N PRO A 587 -9.39 8.91 6.21
CA PRO A 587 -10.39 8.24 7.03
C PRO A 587 -9.75 7.20 7.96
N PRO A 588 -10.06 7.21 9.27
CA PRO A 588 -9.51 6.23 10.19
C PRO A 588 -10.01 4.82 9.84
N GLU A 589 -9.22 3.81 10.18
CA GLU A 589 -9.69 2.42 10.15
C GLU A 589 -10.92 2.29 11.06
N LYS A 590 -11.91 1.51 10.62
CA LYS A 590 -13.09 1.22 11.44
C LYS A 590 -12.72 0.18 12.49
N ASP A 591 -12.68 0.59 13.75
CA ASP A 591 -12.50 -0.35 14.86
C ASP A 591 -13.76 -1.19 15.07
N ILE A 592 -13.58 -2.49 15.33
CA ILE A 592 -14.67 -3.39 15.71
C ILE A 592 -14.97 -3.15 17.20
N PRO A 593 -16.24 -2.92 17.59
CA PRO A 593 -16.59 -2.73 18.99
C PRO A 593 -16.13 -3.90 19.86
N ILE A 594 -15.57 -3.58 21.04
CA ILE A 594 -15.02 -4.60 21.96
C ILE A 594 -16.08 -5.62 22.37
N CYS A 595 -17.35 -5.21 22.55
CA CYS A 595 -18.45 -6.12 22.86
C CYS A 595 -18.72 -7.12 21.72
N THR A 596 -18.60 -6.69 20.46
CA THR A 596 -18.73 -7.55 19.27
C THR A 596 -17.59 -8.58 19.22
N LEU A 597 -16.35 -8.15 19.46
CA LEU A 597 -15.20 -9.08 19.49
C LEU A 597 -15.31 -10.08 20.64
N LYS A 598 -15.62 -9.60 21.86
CA LYS A 598 -15.62 -10.44 23.07
C LYS A 598 -16.82 -11.35 23.19
N ASN A 599 -18.03 -10.90 22.80
CA ASN A 599 -19.28 -11.57 23.17
C ASN A 599 -20.21 -11.89 22.00
N PHE A 600 -20.30 -11.03 20.98
CA PHE A 600 -21.33 -11.13 19.93
C PHE A 600 -20.75 -11.02 18.50
N PRO A 601 -19.83 -11.90 18.08
CA PRO A 601 -19.39 -11.93 16.70
C PRO A 601 -20.53 -12.37 15.78
N ASN A 602 -20.56 -11.83 14.56
CA ASN A 602 -21.55 -12.17 13.54
C ASN A 602 -20.93 -12.25 12.12
N GLU A 603 -19.65 -11.94 12.01
CA GLU A 603 -18.86 -11.98 10.79
C GLU A 603 -17.48 -12.58 11.07
N ILE A 604 -16.90 -13.20 10.05
CA ILE A 604 -15.63 -13.92 10.17
C ILE A 604 -14.46 -12.99 10.56
N GLN A 605 -14.50 -11.72 10.17
CA GLN A 605 -13.49 -10.74 10.58
C GLN A 605 -13.48 -10.49 12.10
N HIS A 606 -14.62 -10.62 12.77
CA HIS A 606 -14.72 -10.45 14.22
C HIS A 606 -14.01 -11.60 14.94
N THR A 607 -14.18 -12.83 14.45
CA THR A 607 -13.52 -14.01 15.04
C THR A 607 -12.04 -14.06 14.69
N ILE A 608 -11.63 -13.57 13.52
CA ILE A 608 -10.21 -13.46 13.14
C ILE A 608 -9.49 -12.42 14.00
N GLN A 609 -10.05 -11.21 14.18
CA GLN A 609 -9.45 -10.21 15.06
C GLN A 609 -9.38 -10.72 16.51
N TRP A 610 -10.44 -11.37 17.00
CA TRP A 610 -10.41 -12.03 18.32
C TRP A 610 -9.31 -13.10 18.41
N ALA A 611 -9.12 -13.91 17.38
CA ALA A 611 -8.08 -14.95 17.37
C ALA A 611 -6.66 -14.34 17.33
N ARG A 612 -6.49 -13.20 16.66
CA ARG A 612 -5.23 -12.44 16.65
C ARG A 612 -4.93 -11.85 18.04
N ASP A 613 -5.92 -11.26 18.70
CA ASP A 613 -5.80 -10.75 20.07
C ASP A 613 -5.50 -11.90 21.06
N LEU A 614 -6.12 -13.06 20.85
CA LEU A 614 -5.86 -14.27 21.63
C LEU A 614 -4.41 -14.74 21.44
N PHE A 615 -3.91 -14.77 20.20
CA PHE A 615 -2.51 -15.13 19.92
C PHE A 615 -1.53 -14.23 20.69
N GLU A 616 -1.67 -12.90 20.58
CA GLU A 616 -0.78 -11.96 21.27
C GLU A 616 -0.92 -12.07 22.79
N GLY A 617 -2.15 -12.26 23.27
CA GLY A 617 -2.49 -12.40 24.68
C GLY A 617 -1.95 -13.68 25.34
N LEU A 618 -1.62 -14.71 24.56
CA LEU A 618 -1.10 -16.00 25.02
C LEU A 618 0.41 -16.15 24.83
N PHE A 619 0.96 -15.67 23.70
CA PHE A 619 2.31 -16.01 23.25
C PHE A 619 3.29 -14.83 23.23
N THR A 620 2.81 -13.58 23.18
CA THR A 620 3.65 -12.38 23.08
C THR A 620 3.66 -11.62 24.41
N VAL A 621 2.52 -11.04 24.79
CA VAL A 621 2.41 -10.13 25.94
C VAL A 621 2.84 -10.79 27.27
N PRO A 622 2.44 -12.04 27.60
CA PRO A 622 2.88 -12.68 28.84
C PRO A 622 4.40 -12.88 28.89
N ALA A 623 5.03 -13.25 27.77
CA ALA A 623 6.47 -13.48 27.69
C ALA A 623 7.26 -12.16 27.81
N GLU A 624 6.85 -11.11 27.11
CA GLU A 624 7.46 -9.78 27.22
C GLU A 624 7.35 -9.23 28.64
N THR A 625 6.16 -9.30 29.23
CA THR A 625 5.91 -8.79 30.59
C THR A 625 6.77 -9.55 31.61
N ALA A 626 6.85 -10.88 31.49
CA ALA A 626 7.73 -11.69 32.34
C ALA A 626 9.21 -11.33 32.13
N ASN A 627 9.66 -11.12 30.89
CA ASN A 627 11.03 -10.76 30.57
C ASN A 627 11.42 -9.35 31.07
N GLN A 628 10.49 -8.41 31.08
CA GLN A 628 10.69 -7.08 31.69
C GLN A 628 10.96 -7.21 33.18
N PHE A 629 10.16 -8.03 33.89
CA PHE A 629 10.37 -8.34 35.31
C PHE A 629 11.73 -9.05 35.55
N LEU A 630 12.07 -10.04 34.72
CA LEU A 630 13.34 -10.78 34.83
C LEU A 630 14.58 -9.91 34.53
N SER A 631 14.42 -8.84 33.73
CA SER A 631 15.53 -7.96 33.35
C SER A 631 15.82 -6.87 34.39
N ASP A 632 14.77 -6.28 34.98
CA ASP A 632 14.91 -5.28 36.04
C ASP A 632 13.70 -5.32 36.98
N GLU A 633 13.83 -6.12 38.04
CA GLU A 633 12.81 -6.32 39.06
C GLU A 633 12.39 -4.99 39.71
N ARG A 634 13.36 -4.14 40.03
CA ARG A 634 13.11 -2.89 40.76
C ARG A 634 12.37 -1.90 39.89
N ALA A 635 12.85 -1.64 38.67
CA ALA A 635 12.18 -0.73 37.76
C ALA A 635 10.81 -1.24 37.33
N PHE A 636 10.62 -2.57 37.24
CA PHE A 636 9.31 -3.15 36.96
C PHE A 636 8.32 -2.92 38.10
N LEU A 637 8.72 -3.20 39.36
CA LEU A 637 7.87 -2.98 40.53
C LEU A 637 7.56 -1.50 40.77
N GLU A 638 8.53 -0.59 40.57
CA GLU A 638 8.31 0.86 40.67
C GLU A 638 7.32 1.37 39.61
N ARG A 639 7.40 0.85 38.37
CA ARG A 639 6.43 1.17 37.31
C ARG A 639 5.03 0.65 37.62
N LEU A 640 4.91 -0.55 38.20
CA LEU A 640 3.61 -1.13 38.58
C LEU A 640 2.85 -0.30 39.59
N GLU A 641 3.55 0.39 40.50
CA GLU A 641 2.91 1.28 41.48
C GLU A 641 2.31 2.52 40.83
N GLN A 642 2.87 2.97 39.70
CA GLN A 642 2.43 4.12 38.92
C GLN A 642 1.36 3.79 37.88
N MET A 643 1.11 2.49 37.63
CA MET A 643 0.14 1.99 36.66
C MET A 643 -1.28 1.93 37.23
N ASN A 644 -2.28 2.07 36.35
CA ASN A 644 -3.69 1.91 36.72
C ASN A 644 -4.04 0.43 37.02
N VAL A 645 -5.20 0.17 37.63
CA VAL A 645 -5.58 -1.18 38.10
C VAL A 645 -5.63 -2.20 36.96
N SER A 646 -6.16 -1.83 35.79
CA SER A 646 -6.16 -2.66 34.58
C SER A 646 -4.76 -3.06 34.11
N GLN A 647 -3.77 -2.17 34.21
CA GLN A 647 -2.36 -2.46 33.93
C GLN A 647 -1.71 -3.31 35.04
N ARG A 648 -2.13 -3.15 36.30
CA ARG A 648 -1.69 -4.00 37.41
C ARG A 648 -2.18 -5.45 37.25
N ILE A 649 -3.31 -5.69 36.58
CA ILE A 649 -3.78 -7.04 36.24
C ILE A 649 -2.75 -7.79 35.38
N LEU A 650 -2.03 -7.07 34.50
CA LEU A 650 -0.95 -7.63 33.68
C LEU A 650 0.19 -8.22 34.53
N ALA A 651 0.42 -7.70 35.73
CA ALA A 651 1.42 -8.22 36.66
C ALA A 651 1.07 -9.63 37.17
N PHE A 652 -0.21 -9.96 37.31
CA PHE A 652 -0.60 -11.33 37.70
C PHE A 652 -0.28 -12.35 36.61
N LYS A 653 -0.24 -11.93 35.33
CA LYS A 653 0.22 -12.79 34.23
C LYS A 653 1.70 -13.18 34.36
N VAL A 654 2.54 -12.37 35.04
CA VAL A 654 3.94 -12.73 35.33
C VAL A 654 4.01 -13.95 36.25
N LYS A 655 3.19 -13.95 37.31
CA LYS A 655 3.11 -15.08 38.23
C LYS A 655 2.56 -16.34 37.54
N ASP A 656 1.53 -16.19 36.72
CA ASP A 656 0.98 -17.31 35.95
C ASP A 656 2.05 -17.90 35.01
N SER A 657 2.75 -17.04 34.26
CA SER A 657 3.76 -17.46 33.27
C SER A 657 5.00 -18.08 33.90
N LEU A 658 5.44 -17.61 35.07
CA LEU A 658 6.69 -18.06 35.70
C LEU A 658 6.49 -19.13 36.78
N ILE A 659 5.30 -19.24 37.37
CA ILE A 659 5.02 -20.11 38.53
C ILE A 659 3.84 -21.05 38.26
N ASP A 660 2.63 -20.51 38.10
CA ASP A 660 1.42 -21.33 38.22
C ASP A 660 1.18 -22.24 36.99
N SER A 661 1.47 -21.72 35.79
CA SER A 661 1.16 -22.36 34.50
C SER A 661 2.40 -22.61 33.64
N LYS A 662 3.57 -22.74 34.29
CA LYS A 662 4.84 -23.09 33.62
C LYS A 662 4.85 -24.57 33.22
N PRO A 663 4.99 -24.92 31.93
CA PRO A 663 5.09 -26.30 31.49
C PRO A 663 6.43 -26.91 31.90
N SER A 664 6.43 -28.21 32.25
CA SER A 664 7.67 -28.94 32.55
C SER A 664 8.18 -29.74 31.34
N ASN A 665 7.30 -30.05 30.39
CA ASN A 665 7.59 -30.82 29.17
C ASN A 665 6.53 -30.49 28.08
N ALA A 666 6.72 -31.04 26.88
CA ALA A 666 5.83 -30.81 25.75
C ALA A 666 4.40 -31.37 25.94
N GLU A 667 4.23 -32.48 26.69
CA GLU A 667 2.89 -33.01 26.99
C GLU A 667 2.08 -32.05 27.85
N ASP A 668 2.72 -31.32 28.77
CA ASP A 668 2.05 -30.30 29.56
C ASP A 668 1.56 -29.14 28.68
N CYS A 669 2.28 -28.79 27.61
CA CYS A 669 1.82 -27.82 26.61
C CYS A 669 0.56 -28.32 25.87
N VAL A 670 0.49 -29.62 25.55
CA VAL A 670 -0.72 -30.23 24.94
C VAL A 670 -1.90 -30.22 25.91
N LYS A 671 -1.68 -30.57 27.18
CA LYS A 671 -2.73 -30.53 28.21
C LYS A 671 -3.26 -29.12 28.42
N TRP A 672 -2.36 -28.14 28.45
CA TRP A 672 -2.71 -26.72 28.50
C TRP A 672 -3.55 -26.30 27.30
N ALA A 673 -3.13 -26.64 26.07
CA ALA A 673 -3.87 -26.31 24.85
C ALA A 673 -5.26 -26.94 24.81
N ARG A 674 -5.42 -28.18 25.32
CA ARG A 674 -6.73 -28.83 25.46
C ARG A 674 -7.63 -28.15 26.49
N MET A 675 -7.07 -27.66 27.60
CA MET A 675 -7.83 -26.88 28.59
C MET A 675 -8.21 -25.50 28.04
N LEU A 676 -7.34 -24.87 27.25
CA LEU A 676 -7.62 -23.62 26.55
C LEU A 676 -8.79 -23.78 25.57
N PHE A 677 -8.85 -24.90 24.83
CA PHE A 677 -10.01 -25.23 24.00
C PHE A 677 -11.30 -25.30 24.84
N GLN A 678 -11.25 -25.99 25.98
CA GLN A 678 -12.40 -26.13 26.88
C GLN A 678 -12.90 -24.76 27.33
N GLU A 679 -11.99 -23.90 27.76
CA GLU A 679 -12.32 -22.57 28.27
C GLU A 679 -13.00 -21.71 27.21
N HIS A 680 -12.41 -21.58 26.01
CA HIS A 680 -12.89 -20.63 25.01
C HIS A 680 -14.10 -21.11 24.21
N TYR A 681 -14.18 -22.39 23.86
CA TYR A 681 -15.19 -22.89 22.92
C TYR A 681 -16.33 -23.65 23.61
N HIS A 682 -16.18 -23.99 24.90
CA HIS A 682 -17.22 -24.62 25.69
C HIS A 682 -17.63 -23.79 26.90
N ASP A 683 -16.74 -23.57 27.88
CA ASP A 683 -17.13 -23.05 29.19
C ASP A 683 -17.55 -21.58 29.15
N ASN A 684 -16.83 -20.74 28.41
CA ASN A 684 -17.21 -19.34 28.21
C ASN A 684 -18.54 -19.21 27.44
N ILE A 685 -18.80 -20.11 26.49
CA ILE A 685 -20.06 -20.15 25.74
C ILE A 685 -21.20 -20.67 26.62
N ALA A 686 -20.95 -21.68 27.45
CA ALA A 686 -21.91 -22.19 28.42
C ALA A 686 -22.27 -21.12 29.46
N GLN A 687 -21.30 -20.31 29.90
CA GLN A 687 -21.54 -19.15 30.75
C GLN A 687 -22.37 -18.08 30.04
N MET A 688 -22.10 -17.82 28.76
CA MET A 688 -22.89 -16.89 27.93
C MET A 688 -24.35 -17.32 27.84
N LEU A 689 -24.60 -18.60 27.57
CA LEU A 689 -25.95 -19.17 27.47
C LEU A 689 -26.67 -19.25 28.82
N HIS A 690 -25.92 -19.36 29.92
CA HIS A 690 -26.47 -19.27 31.26
C HIS A 690 -26.92 -17.84 31.59
N SER A 691 -26.09 -16.84 31.27
CA SER A 691 -26.40 -15.44 31.47
C SER A 691 -27.51 -14.94 30.52
N PHE A 692 -27.51 -15.44 29.28
CA PHE A 692 -28.51 -15.10 28.27
C PHE A 692 -29.13 -16.34 27.60
N PRO A 693 -30.21 -16.92 28.15
CA PRO A 693 -30.84 -18.11 27.61
C PRO A 693 -31.31 -17.93 26.15
N PRO A 694 -31.32 -18.99 25.32
CA PRO A 694 -31.71 -18.90 23.89
C PRO A 694 -33.08 -18.27 23.60
N HIS A 695 -34.03 -18.40 24.53
CA HIS A 695 -35.39 -17.86 24.41
C HIS A 695 -35.59 -16.53 25.14
N GLN A 696 -34.51 -15.89 25.59
CA GLN A 696 -34.62 -14.62 26.30
C GLN A 696 -35.19 -13.52 25.39
N VAL A 697 -36.06 -12.71 25.97
CA VAL A 697 -36.59 -11.49 25.37
C VAL A 697 -36.09 -10.26 26.14
N THR A 698 -35.99 -9.13 25.45
CA THR A 698 -35.71 -7.83 26.05
C THR A 698 -36.95 -7.31 26.78
N ASP A 699 -36.79 -6.24 27.57
CA ASP A 699 -37.92 -5.59 28.28
C ASP A 699 -39.03 -5.10 27.34
N GLN A 700 -38.71 -4.88 26.06
CA GLN A 700 -39.64 -4.48 25.00
C GLN A 700 -40.30 -5.67 24.28
N GLY A 701 -40.03 -6.91 24.72
CA GLY A 701 -40.59 -8.14 24.15
C GLY A 701 -39.91 -8.65 22.88
N ALA A 702 -38.82 -8.01 22.42
CA ALA A 702 -38.04 -8.47 21.27
C ALA A 702 -37.09 -9.62 21.66
N LYS A 703 -36.78 -10.55 20.76
CA LYS A 703 -35.80 -11.62 21.04
C LYS A 703 -34.42 -11.03 21.31
N PHE A 704 -33.77 -11.44 22.39
CA PHE A 704 -32.40 -11.01 22.72
C PHE A 704 -31.40 -11.44 21.63
N TRP A 705 -31.49 -12.69 21.18
CA TRP A 705 -30.70 -13.24 20.09
C TRP A 705 -31.36 -12.95 18.74
N SER A 706 -31.17 -11.74 18.23
CA SER A 706 -31.67 -11.29 16.93
C SER A 706 -30.71 -10.29 16.28
N GLY A 707 -30.87 -10.05 14.98
CA GLY A 707 -30.02 -9.12 14.22
C GLY A 707 -28.54 -9.49 14.28
N THR A 708 -27.72 -8.60 14.87
CA THR A 708 -26.27 -8.75 15.02
C THR A 708 -25.86 -9.75 16.12
N LYS A 709 -26.80 -10.21 16.96
CA LYS A 709 -26.54 -11.15 18.07
C LYS A 709 -26.93 -12.56 17.68
N ARG A 710 -25.96 -13.35 17.23
CA ARG A 710 -26.15 -14.78 16.91
C ARG A 710 -26.11 -15.61 18.20
N CYS A 711 -27.12 -16.44 18.43
CA CYS A 711 -27.16 -17.33 19.59
C CYS A 711 -26.08 -18.41 19.43
N PRO A 712 -25.12 -18.55 20.37
CA PRO A 712 -24.05 -19.51 20.21
C PRO A 712 -24.44 -20.92 20.67
N HIS A 713 -23.64 -21.92 20.31
CA HIS A 713 -23.66 -23.27 20.87
C HIS A 713 -22.28 -23.68 21.38
N VAL A 714 -22.26 -24.54 22.40
CA VAL A 714 -21.00 -25.07 22.96
C VAL A 714 -20.38 -26.09 22.01
N LEU A 715 -19.06 -26.13 21.95
CA LEU A 715 -18.31 -27.16 21.21
C LEU A 715 -17.69 -28.17 22.17
N TYR A 716 -17.72 -29.45 21.78
CA TYR A 716 -17.01 -30.51 22.48
C TYR A 716 -15.76 -30.88 21.69
N PHE A 717 -14.64 -31.07 22.37
CA PHE A 717 -13.40 -31.43 21.70
C PHE A 717 -13.51 -32.79 21.01
N ASP A 718 -13.19 -32.84 19.72
CA ASP A 718 -13.15 -34.05 18.91
C ASP A 718 -11.87 -34.00 18.05
N PRO A 719 -10.88 -34.87 18.30
CA PRO A 719 -9.61 -34.87 17.56
C PRO A 719 -9.76 -35.28 16.08
N SER A 720 -10.89 -35.87 15.70
CA SER A 720 -11.18 -36.21 14.31
C SER A 720 -11.52 -34.98 13.46
N GLN A 721 -12.01 -33.91 14.11
CA GLN A 721 -12.26 -32.62 13.45
C GLN A 721 -10.95 -31.88 13.24
N GLU A 722 -10.72 -31.43 12.00
CA GLU A 722 -9.48 -30.78 11.60
C GLU A 722 -9.17 -29.53 12.42
N GLU A 723 -10.13 -28.63 12.58
CA GLU A 723 -9.88 -27.37 13.30
C GLU A 723 -9.67 -27.56 14.80
N HIS A 724 -10.32 -28.56 15.41
CA HIS A 724 -10.11 -28.90 16.82
C HIS A 724 -8.68 -29.41 17.03
N ARG A 725 -8.22 -30.30 16.14
CA ARG A 725 -6.85 -30.83 16.15
C ARG A 725 -5.84 -29.73 15.91
N ASN A 726 -6.01 -28.91 14.86
CA ASN A 726 -5.08 -27.85 14.49
C ASN A 726 -4.94 -26.80 15.60
N PHE A 727 -6.04 -26.41 16.26
CA PHE A 727 -5.99 -25.49 17.40
C PHE A 727 -5.12 -26.02 18.53
N VAL A 728 -5.39 -27.25 19.00
CA VAL A 728 -4.64 -27.83 20.12
C VAL A 728 -3.18 -28.08 19.75
N TYR A 729 -2.93 -28.57 18.54
CA TYR A 729 -1.60 -28.85 18.03
C TYR A 729 -0.76 -27.57 17.92
N ALA A 730 -1.22 -26.57 17.17
CA ALA A 730 -0.51 -25.31 16.97
C ALA A 730 -0.29 -24.56 18.30
N ALA A 731 -1.33 -24.48 19.17
CA ALA A 731 -1.19 -23.85 20.48
C ALA A 731 -0.13 -24.53 21.34
N SER A 732 -0.05 -25.88 21.30
CA SER A 732 0.95 -26.62 22.07
C SER A 732 2.38 -26.39 21.59
N ILE A 733 2.60 -26.25 20.29
CA ILE A 733 3.91 -25.94 19.69
C ILE A 733 4.35 -24.53 20.08
N LEU A 734 3.49 -23.54 19.88
CA LEU A 734 3.78 -22.14 20.21
C LEU A 734 4.06 -21.97 21.71
N ARG A 735 3.32 -22.70 22.56
CA ARG A 735 3.58 -22.73 24.00
C ARG A 735 4.95 -23.37 24.31
N ALA A 736 5.33 -24.46 23.65
CA ALA A 736 6.64 -25.08 23.85
C ALA A 736 7.78 -24.13 23.44
N GLU A 737 7.66 -23.50 22.27
CA GLU A 737 8.64 -22.54 21.75
C GLU A 737 8.81 -21.33 22.69
N MET A 738 7.72 -20.76 23.19
CA MET A 738 7.75 -19.64 24.13
C MET A 738 8.55 -19.94 25.40
N TYR A 739 8.56 -21.20 25.85
CA TYR A 739 9.33 -21.66 27.03
C TYR A 739 10.68 -22.28 26.68
N GLY A 740 11.07 -22.34 25.40
CA GLY A 740 12.31 -22.98 24.95
C GLY A 740 12.33 -24.50 25.14
N LEU A 741 11.17 -25.15 25.09
CA LEU A 741 11.02 -26.61 25.15
C LEU A 741 10.98 -27.20 23.73
N GLU A 742 11.48 -28.43 23.58
CA GLU A 742 11.34 -29.16 22.32
C GLU A 742 9.86 -29.52 22.09
N PRO A 743 9.24 -29.09 20.98
CA PRO A 743 7.82 -29.31 20.73
C PRO A 743 7.51 -30.78 20.41
N LEU A 744 6.30 -31.20 20.72
CA LEU A 744 5.81 -32.53 20.36
C LEU A 744 5.24 -32.54 18.93
N LEU A 745 6.05 -32.97 17.97
CA LEU A 745 5.70 -32.95 16.54
C LEU A 745 4.89 -34.16 16.06
N ASP A 746 4.79 -35.22 16.87
CA ASP A 746 3.92 -36.35 16.56
C ASP A 746 2.46 -35.98 16.85
N VAL A 747 1.73 -35.67 15.78
CA VAL A 747 0.33 -35.23 15.83
C VAL A 747 -0.57 -36.30 16.47
N GLU A 748 -0.35 -37.59 16.18
CA GLU A 748 -1.19 -38.66 16.72
C GLU A 748 -0.97 -38.80 18.23
N TYR A 749 0.28 -38.79 18.67
CA TYR A 749 0.60 -38.86 20.09
C TYR A 749 0.15 -37.61 20.86
N ALA A 750 0.26 -36.42 20.26
CA ALA A 750 -0.28 -35.18 20.83
C ALA A 750 -1.80 -35.26 21.00
N MET A 751 -2.55 -35.75 20.00
CA MET A 751 -4.00 -35.88 20.11
C MET A 751 -4.44 -36.96 21.10
N GLN A 752 -3.69 -38.07 21.21
CA GLN A 752 -3.92 -39.07 22.26
C GLN A 752 -3.76 -38.45 23.65
N THR A 753 -2.69 -37.67 23.86
CA THR A 753 -2.44 -36.94 25.11
C THR A 753 -3.58 -35.96 25.42
N ALA A 754 -4.05 -35.21 24.42
CA ALA A 754 -5.18 -34.29 24.57
C ALA A 754 -6.48 -35.03 24.97
N CYS A 755 -6.75 -36.21 24.40
CA CYS A 755 -7.94 -37.01 24.73
C CYS A 755 -7.90 -37.59 26.15
N CYS A 756 -6.71 -37.79 26.72
CA CYS A 756 -6.58 -38.24 28.11
C CYS A 756 -6.90 -37.13 29.13
N VAL A 757 -6.94 -35.86 28.71
CA VAL A 757 -7.34 -34.75 29.59
C VAL A 757 -8.84 -34.80 29.84
N GLN A 758 -9.23 -34.80 31.11
CA GLN A 758 -10.62 -34.73 31.56
C GLN A 758 -10.89 -33.36 32.16
N PRO A 759 -11.46 -32.40 31.40
CA PRO A 759 -11.78 -31.09 31.94
C PRO A 759 -12.84 -31.20 33.04
N PRO A 760 -12.80 -30.34 34.07
CA PRO A 760 -13.82 -30.32 35.10
C PRO A 760 -15.18 -29.96 34.49
N PRO A 761 -16.31 -30.52 34.99
CA PRO A 761 -17.63 -30.12 34.53
C PRO A 761 -17.88 -28.63 34.73
N PHE A 762 -18.42 -27.97 33.71
CA PHE A 762 -18.77 -26.55 33.78
C PHE A 762 -19.75 -26.27 34.94
N LYS A 763 -19.46 -25.23 35.72
CA LYS A 763 -20.34 -24.70 36.76
C LYS A 763 -20.54 -23.20 36.54
N PRO A 764 -21.79 -22.73 36.35
CA PRO A 764 -22.05 -21.33 36.11
C PRO A 764 -21.65 -20.47 37.32
N ARG A 765 -20.98 -19.37 37.05
CA ARG A 765 -20.62 -18.36 38.06
C ARG A 765 -21.77 -17.36 38.21
N ALA A 766 -22.21 -17.13 39.44
CA ALA A 766 -23.23 -16.13 39.75
C ALA A 766 -22.64 -14.71 39.74
N GLY A 767 -23.37 -13.73 39.21
CA GLY A 767 -22.97 -12.32 39.23
C GLY A 767 -21.97 -11.89 38.14
N VAL A 768 -21.70 -12.73 37.14
CA VAL A 768 -20.88 -12.36 35.98
C VAL A 768 -21.63 -11.34 35.13
N LYS A 769 -21.15 -10.10 35.08
CA LYS A 769 -21.68 -9.06 34.18
C LYS A 769 -21.06 -9.22 32.80
N ILE A 770 -21.87 -9.60 31.82
CA ILE A 770 -21.46 -9.62 30.41
C ILE A 770 -22.01 -8.35 29.77
N ALA A 771 -21.13 -7.48 29.31
CA ALA A 771 -21.52 -6.25 28.62
C ALA A 771 -22.24 -6.56 27.30
N VAL A 772 -23.46 -6.04 27.16
CA VAL A 772 -24.30 -6.15 25.95
C VAL A 772 -24.05 -4.96 25.01
N THR A 773 -23.66 -3.81 25.55
CA THR A 773 -23.36 -2.60 24.80
C THR A 773 -21.92 -2.14 25.03
N GLU A 774 -21.40 -1.26 24.16
CA GLU A 774 -20.07 -0.67 24.34
C GLU A 774 -20.03 0.24 25.58
N ALA A 775 -21.12 0.94 25.87
CA ALA A 775 -21.26 1.74 27.09
C ALA A 775 -21.13 0.87 28.35
N GLU A 776 -21.84 -0.26 28.40
CA GLU A 776 -21.70 -1.24 29.48
C GLU A 776 -20.32 -1.89 29.52
N ALA A 777 -19.65 -2.06 28.37
CA ALA A 777 -18.30 -2.61 28.33
C ALA A 777 -17.27 -1.64 28.92
N LYS A 778 -17.43 -0.34 28.64
CA LYS A 778 -16.63 0.74 29.24
C LYS A 778 -16.95 0.89 30.73
N GLU A 779 -18.23 0.90 31.11
CA GLU A 779 -18.65 0.97 32.50
C GLU A 779 -18.20 -0.27 33.29
N ASN A 780 -18.28 -1.48 32.73
CA ASN A 780 -17.74 -2.67 33.40
C ASN A 780 -16.22 -2.63 33.53
N ALA A 781 -15.49 -2.05 32.56
CA ALA A 781 -14.06 -1.82 32.68
C ALA A 781 -13.72 -0.76 33.75
N GLU A 782 -14.59 0.24 33.95
CA GLU A 782 -14.48 1.29 34.98
C GLU A 782 -15.05 0.86 36.35
N VAL A 783 -15.90 -0.18 36.42
CA VAL A 783 -16.53 -0.69 37.66
C VAL A 783 -15.81 -1.95 38.17
N GLU A 784 -15.07 -2.67 37.32
CA GLU A 784 -14.03 -3.62 37.76
C GLU A 784 -12.82 -2.91 38.43
N ASP A 785 -12.76 -1.56 38.42
CA ASP A 785 -11.92 -0.73 39.31
C ASP A 785 -12.43 -0.74 40.76
N GLY A 786 -12.68 -1.93 41.32
CA GLY A 786 -12.93 -2.12 42.74
C GLY A 786 -11.66 -1.88 43.55
N GLU A 787 -11.44 -0.64 44.01
CA GLU A 787 -10.32 -0.18 44.86
C GLU A 787 -10.07 -1.01 46.14
N SER A 788 -10.96 -1.93 46.54
CA SER A 788 -10.89 -2.56 47.87
C SER A 788 -10.08 -3.87 47.98
N ASN A 789 -9.65 -4.51 46.87
CA ASN A 789 -8.91 -5.78 46.93
C ASN A 789 -7.64 -5.85 46.07
N ALA A 790 -7.40 -4.87 45.19
CA ALA A 790 -6.27 -4.87 44.27
C ALA A 790 -4.91 -4.73 44.99
N ASP A 791 -4.82 -3.84 45.98
CA ASP A 791 -3.57 -3.62 46.73
C ASP A 791 -3.17 -4.83 47.58
N ALA A 792 -4.14 -5.51 48.20
CA ALA A 792 -3.87 -6.73 48.97
C ALA A 792 -3.39 -7.88 48.06
N MET A 793 -3.98 -8.02 46.87
CA MET A 793 -3.54 -9.01 45.88
C MET A 793 -2.17 -8.66 45.29
N LEU A 794 -1.88 -7.37 45.09
CA LEU A 794 -0.59 -6.88 44.61
C LEU A 794 0.53 -7.13 45.63
N GLU A 795 0.28 -6.91 46.92
CA GLU A 795 1.24 -7.24 47.97
C GLU A 795 1.50 -8.74 48.08
N GLN A 796 0.47 -9.58 47.94
CA GLN A 796 0.66 -11.03 47.84
C GLN A 796 1.45 -11.44 46.59
N LEU A 797 1.23 -10.77 45.47
CA LEU A 797 1.98 -10.99 44.23
C LEU A 797 3.45 -10.64 44.42
N LYS A 798 3.77 -9.47 44.98
CA LYS A 798 5.13 -9.03 45.32
C LYS A 798 5.86 -10.06 46.20
N VAL A 799 5.19 -10.56 47.24
CA VAL A 799 5.76 -11.59 48.14
C VAL A 799 6.07 -12.90 47.40
N LYS A 800 5.23 -13.31 46.45
CA LYS A 800 5.45 -14.54 45.67
C LYS A 800 6.55 -14.35 44.62
N LEU A 801 6.59 -13.20 43.94
CA LEU A 801 7.61 -12.87 42.95
C LEU A 801 8.99 -12.71 43.59
N ALA A 802 9.09 -12.10 44.78
CA ALA A 802 10.34 -11.94 45.52
C ALA A 802 10.99 -13.28 45.97
N ARG A 803 10.24 -14.39 45.94
CA ARG A 803 10.76 -15.74 46.22
C ARG A 803 11.41 -16.39 45.01
N LEU A 804 11.27 -15.82 43.82
CA LEU A 804 11.89 -16.32 42.60
C LEU A 804 13.36 -15.92 42.56
N ASN A 805 14.23 -16.88 42.27
CA ASN A 805 15.60 -16.57 41.88
C ASN A 805 15.63 -16.20 40.39
N THR A 806 15.31 -14.95 40.08
CA THR A 806 15.22 -14.41 38.71
C THR A 806 16.48 -14.64 37.88
N LYS A 807 17.67 -14.66 38.50
CA LYS A 807 18.95 -14.92 37.84
C LYS A 807 19.13 -16.37 37.34
N SER A 808 18.32 -17.30 37.83
CA SER A 808 18.35 -18.72 37.42
C SER A 808 17.25 -19.07 36.41
N ILE A 809 16.37 -18.13 36.11
CA ILE A 809 15.25 -18.34 35.19
C ILE A 809 15.67 -17.88 33.80
N HIS A 810 15.59 -18.78 32.83
CA HIS A 810 15.78 -18.42 31.43
C HIS A 810 14.66 -17.46 31.00
N LYS A 811 15.02 -16.45 30.21
CA LYS A 811 14.04 -15.56 29.57
C LYS A 811 13.13 -16.40 28.69
N LEU A 812 11.85 -16.04 28.68
CA LEU A 812 10.89 -16.61 27.74
C LEU A 812 11.19 -16.05 26.34
N SER A 813 10.77 -16.76 25.31
CA SER A 813 10.84 -16.30 23.92
C SER A 813 9.47 -15.75 23.52
N PRO A 814 9.24 -14.42 23.52
CA PRO A 814 8.00 -13.88 22.99
C PRO A 814 7.86 -14.28 21.52
N ILE A 815 6.68 -14.74 21.14
CA ILE A 815 6.41 -15.11 19.76
C ILE A 815 5.93 -13.87 19.01
N ASP A 816 6.77 -13.35 18.12
CA ASP A 816 6.44 -12.24 17.23
C ASP A 816 5.64 -12.77 16.04
N PHE A 817 4.49 -12.15 15.76
CA PHE A 817 3.63 -12.61 14.69
C PHE A 817 4.26 -12.39 13.31
N GLU A 818 4.68 -13.50 12.70
CA GLU A 818 5.05 -13.60 11.30
C GLU A 818 3.99 -14.36 10.50
N LYS A 819 3.42 -13.71 9.47
CA LYS A 819 2.32 -14.23 8.64
C LYS A 819 2.82 -14.95 7.39
N ASP A 820 4.06 -14.70 6.97
CA ASP A 820 4.63 -15.15 5.70
C ASP A 820 5.54 -16.38 5.82
N ASP A 821 5.81 -16.83 7.03
CA ASP A 821 6.40 -18.13 7.29
C ASP A 821 5.28 -19.15 7.58
N ASP A 822 5.09 -20.09 6.66
CA ASP A 822 4.04 -21.10 6.80
C ASP A 822 4.40 -22.22 7.78
N THR A 823 5.65 -22.28 8.25
CA THR A 823 6.21 -23.33 9.11
C THR A 823 6.17 -22.98 10.61
N ASN A 824 5.92 -21.72 10.96
CA ASN A 824 5.90 -21.23 12.34
C ASN A 824 4.58 -21.49 13.10
N HIS A 825 3.58 -22.11 12.46
CA HIS A 825 2.26 -22.41 13.04
C HIS A 825 1.41 -21.20 13.50
N HIS A 826 1.82 -19.95 13.23
CA HIS A 826 1.05 -18.75 13.61
C HIS A 826 -0.30 -18.71 12.91
N MET A 827 -0.29 -18.82 11.58
CA MET A 827 -1.51 -18.79 10.78
C MET A 827 -2.38 -20.03 11.02
N GLU A 828 -1.78 -21.19 11.31
CA GLU A 828 -2.53 -22.39 11.67
C GLU A 828 -3.33 -22.19 12.96
N PHE A 829 -2.69 -21.62 14.00
CA PHE A 829 -3.37 -21.27 15.24
C PHE A 829 -4.49 -20.25 15.01
N ILE A 830 -4.22 -19.13 14.32
CA ILE A 830 -5.20 -18.05 14.16
C ILE A 830 -6.40 -18.53 13.32
N THR A 831 -6.17 -19.28 12.24
CA THR A 831 -7.25 -19.84 11.41
C THR A 831 -8.11 -20.79 12.23
N ALA A 832 -7.52 -21.78 12.91
CA ALA A 832 -8.26 -22.73 13.72
C ALA A 832 -9.02 -22.03 14.87
N ALA A 833 -8.34 -21.11 15.57
CA ALA A 833 -8.93 -20.38 16.68
C ALA A 833 -10.14 -19.55 16.25
N SER A 834 -10.05 -18.89 15.09
CA SER A 834 -11.15 -18.14 14.50
C SER A 834 -12.28 -19.04 14.03
N ASN A 835 -11.98 -20.12 13.31
CA ASN A 835 -12.99 -21.01 12.72
C ASN A 835 -13.78 -21.77 13.80
N LEU A 836 -13.15 -22.18 14.90
CA LEU A 836 -13.85 -22.74 16.06
C LEU A 836 -14.83 -21.75 16.69
N ARG A 837 -14.42 -20.48 16.82
CA ARG A 837 -15.32 -19.42 17.30
C ARG A 837 -16.40 -19.09 16.28
N ALA A 838 -16.10 -19.18 14.99
CA ALA A 838 -17.09 -19.01 13.94
C ALA A 838 -18.17 -20.11 14.04
N ASP A 839 -17.77 -21.37 14.26
CA ASP A 839 -18.68 -22.48 14.51
C ASP A 839 -19.57 -22.21 15.73
N ASN A 840 -19.00 -21.80 16.88
CA ASN A 840 -19.80 -21.45 18.07
C ASN A 840 -20.97 -20.52 17.75
N TYR A 841 -20.82 -19.57 16.83
CA TYR A 841 -21.83 -18.56 16.47
C TYR A 841 -22.51 -18.82 15.11
N SER A 842 -22.32 -20.02 14.54
CA SER A 842 -22.84 -20.39 13.22
C SER A 842 -22.47 -19.38 12.13
N ILE A 843 -21.22 -18.92 12.13
CA ILE A 843 -20.61 -18.03 11.13
C ILE A 843 -19.86 -18.91 10.13
N GLN A 844 -19.91 -18.58 8.84
CA GLN A 844 -19.15 -19.34 7.84
C GLN A 844 -17.63 -19.23 8.10
N PRO A 845 -16.91 -20.36 8.14
CA PRO A 845 -15.46 -20.35 8.37
C PRO A 845 -14.72 -19.71 7.19
N ALA A 846 -13.49 -19.26 7.45
CA ALA A 846 -12.57 -18.78 6.42
C ALA A 846 -11.46 -19.79 6.19
N ASP A 847 -11.00 -19.91 4.95
CA ASP A 847 -9.74 -20.59 4.67
C ASP A 847 -8.53 -19.78 5.20
N ARG A 848 -7.37 -20.44 5.24
CA ARG A 848 -6.11 -19.85 5.70
C ARG A 848 -5.71 -18.60 4.91
N MET A 849 -6.02 -18.51 3.62
CA MET A 849 -5.67 -17.35 2.80
C MET A 849 -6.48 -16.13 3.23
N LYS A 850 -7.81 -16.25 3.33
CA LYS A 850 -8.69 -15.21 3.84
C LYS A 850 -8.36 -14.83 5.29
N THR A 851 -8.03 -15.81 6.14
CA THR A 851 -7.53 -15.50 7.50
C THR A 851 -6.23 -14.68 7.43
N LYS A 852 -5.26 -15.10 6.61
CA LYS A 852 -3.95 -14.42 6.47
C LYS A 852 -4.11 -12.99 5.97
N GLN A 853 -5.04 -12.75 5.04
CA GLN A 853 -5.37 -11.41 4.56
C GLN A 853 -5.81 -10.48 5.70
N ILE A 854 -6.78 -10.95 6.50
CA ILE A 854 -7.42 -10.15 7.55
C ILE A 854 -6.50 -10.01 8.76
N ALA A 855 -5.98 -11.12 9.29
CA ALA A 855 -5.11 -11.14 10.47
C ALA A 855 -3.76 -10.43 10.21
N GLY A 856 -3.24 -10.56 8.99
CA GLY A 856 -1.99 -9.94 8.56
C GLY A 856 -2.12 -8.52 8.03
N ARG A 857 -3.35 -7.96 7.99
CA ARG A 857 -3.68 -6.65 7.39
C ARG A 857 -3.01 -6.46 6.03
N ILE A 858 -3.08 -7.48 5.18
CA ILE A 858 -2.34 -7.50 3.91
C ILE A 858 -2.96 -6.50 2.93
N ILE A 859 -2.18 -5.49 2.56
CA ILE A 859 -2.55 -4.53 1.53
C ILE A 859 -2.41 -5.18 0.14
N PRO A 860 -3.49 -5.25 -0.66
CA PRO A 860 -3.40 -5.74 -2.04
C PRO A 860 -2.41 -4.91 -2.86
N ALA A 861 -1.64 -5.56 -3.72
CA ALA A 861 -0.63 -4.86 -4.52
C ALA A 861 -0.32 -5.61 -5.83
N ILE A 862 -0.06 -4.84 -6.88
CA ILE A 862 0.28 -5.34 -8.21
C ILE A 862 1.34 -4.45 -8.87
N ALA A 863 2.28 -5.06 -9.61
CA ALA A 863 3.42 -4.37 -10.21
C ALA A 863 3.02 -3.26 -11.21
N THR A 864 1.92 -3.46 -11.94
CA THR A 864 1.39 -2.51 -12.93
C THR A 864 1.09 -1.14 -12.32
N THR A 865 0.33 -1.10 -11.22
CA THR A 865 0.01 0.14 -10.50
C THR A 865 1.27 0.78 -9.92
N THR A 866 2.18 -0.03 -9.37
CA THR A 866 3.44 0.44 -8.79
C THR A 866 4.34 1.10 -9.84
N ALA A 867 4.49 0.50 -11.02
CA ALA A 867 5.25 1.08 -12.13
C ALA A 867 4.65 2.41 -12.60
N THR A 868 3.31 2.46 -12.72
CA THR A 868 2.59 3.67 -13.13
C THR A 868 2.83 4.81 -12.15
N ILE A 869 2.65 4.56 -10.85
CA ILE A 869 2.75 5.62 -9.83
C ILE A 869 4.18 6.09 -9.64
N ALA A 870 5.17 5.20 -9.68
CA ALA A 870 6.59 5.57 -9.59
C ALA A 870 7.02 6.41 -10.80
N GLY A 871 6.49 6.14 -12.00
CA GLY A 871 6.71 6.98 -13.17
C GLY A 871 6.14 8.39 -13.00
N LEU A 872 4.95 8.53 -12.39
CA LEU A 872 4.36 9.83 -12.06
C LEU A 872 5.17 10.60 -11.01
N VAL A 873 5.60 9.93 -9.94
CA VAL A 873 6.47 10.52 -8.91
C VAL A 873 7.76 11.06 -9.53
N CYS A 874 8.43 10.28 -10.36
CA CYS A 874 9.66 10.71 -11.03
C CYS A 874 9.41 11.80 -12.09
N THR A 875 8.19 11.90 -12.63
CA THR A 875 7.81 13.03 -13.48
C THR A 875 7.69 14.32 -12.67
N GLU A 876 7.16 14.27 -11.45
CA GLU A 876 7.18 15.41 -10.53
C GLU A 876 8.61 15.72 -10.02
N LEU A 877 9.51 14.73 -9.95
CA LEU A 877 10.91 14.99 -9.61
C LEU A 877 11.57 15.95 -10.59
N TYR A 878 11.28 15.84 -11.90
CA TYR A 878 11.83 16.77 -12.88
C TYR A 878 11.52 18.24 -12.52
N LYS A 879 10.34 18.47 -11.94
CA LYS A 879 9.81 19.79 -11.59
C LYS A 879 10.50 20.40 -10.37
N VAL A 880 11.11 19.58 -9.52
CA VAL A 880 11.76 20.03 -8.28
C VAL A 880 13.19 20.54 -8.54
N VAL A 881 13.89 19.99 -9.53
CA VAL A 881 15.31 20.29 -9.79
C VAL A 881 15.48 21.71 -10.37
N GLY A 882 16.47 22.45 -9.85
CA GLY A 882 16.81 23.80 -10.33
C GLY A 882 15.93 24.93 -9.77
N CYS A 883 14.99 24.62 -8.88
CA CYS A 883 14.16 25.61 -8.21
C CYS A 883 14.93 26.23 -7.03
N LYS A 884 15.17 27.54 -7.06
CA LYS A 884 15.91 28.26 -5.99
C LYS A 884 14.99 28.60 -4.82
N LYS A 885 15.53 28.62 -3.60
CA LYS A 885 14.81 28.88 -2.32
C LYS A 885 13.96 30.17 -2.28
N GLU A 886 14.12 31.10 -3.22
CA GLU A 886 13.42 32.39 -3.30
C GLU A 886 12.57 32.55 -4.59
N THR A 887 12.36 31.48 -5.38
CA THR A 887 11.75 31.59 -6.72
C THR A 887 10.24 31.37 -6.76
N LYS A 888 9.59 32.13 -7.64
CA LYS A 888 8.14 32.16 -7.95
C LYS A 888 7.67 30.89 -8.67
N THR A 889 7.97 29.70 -8.15
CA THR A 889 7.49 28.44 -8.75
C THR A 889 5.96 28.43 -8.68
N PRO A 890 5.25 28.34 -9.82
CA PRO A 890 3.79 28.35 -9.83
C PRO A 890 3.24 27.02 -9.30
N ILE A 891 2.25 27.07 -8.41
CA ILE A 891 1.65 25.86 -7.83
C ILE A 891 0.97 24.97 -8.88
N SER A 892 0.41 25.59 -9.93
CA SER A 892 -0.25 24.90 -11.06
C SER A 892 0.68 24.02 -11.90
N PHE A 893 1.99 24.13 -11.68
CA PHE A 893 3.01 23.30 -12.29
C PHE A 893 3.02 21.87 -11.72
N PHE A 894 2.71 21.74 -10.43
CA PHE A 894 2.70 20.45 -9.74
C PHE A 894 1.34 19.76 -9.91
N LYS A 895 1.35 18.43 -9.88
CA LYS A 895 0.14 17.61 -10.00
C LYS A 895 0.13 16.53 -8.93
N ASN A 896 -0.92 16.52 -8.11
CA ASN A 896 -1.31 15.35 -7.33
C ASN A 896 -2.13 14.44 -8.25
N GLY A 897 -1.75 13.17 -8.34
CA GLY A 897 -2.39 12.17 -9.19
C GLY A 897 -3.25 11.20 -8.40
N PHE A 898 -4.36 10.77 -8.97
CA PHE A 898 -5.28 9.77 -8.43
C PHE A 898 -5.67 8.82 -9.57
N ILE A 899 -5.34 7.55 -9.42
CA ILE A 899 -5.54 6.55 -10.47
C ILE A 899 -6.27 5.36 -9.89
N ASN A 900 -7.16 4.78 -10.67
CA ASN A 900 -7.64 3.43 -10.43
C ASN A 900 -7.62 2.67 -11.75
N LEU A 901 -6.68 1.73 -11.91
CA LEU A 901 -6.53 0.95 -13.13
C LEU A 901 -7.58 -0.17 -13.30
N SER A 902 -8.38 -0.51 -12.29
CA SER A 902 -9.52 -1.44 -12.49
C SER A 902 -10.67 -0.75 -13.25
N LEU A 903 -10.69 0.57 -13.15
CA LEU A 903 -11.51 1.45 -13.95
C LEU A 903 -10.61 2.13 -14.99
N PRO A 904 -11.17 2.73 -16.04
CA PRO A 904 -10.42 3.65 -16.88
C PRO A 904 -10.35 5.05 -16.21
N PHE A 905 -9.90 5.14 -14.95
CA PHE A 905 -9.92 6.38 -14.17
C PHE A 905 -8.53 6.95 -13.90
N PHE A 906 -8.34 8.20 -14.35
CA PHE A 906 -7.17 9.03 -14.14
C PHE A 906 -7.63 10.43 -13.77
N GLY A 907 -7.16 10.94 -12.64
CA GLY A 907 -7.52 12.27 -12.13
C GLY A 907 -6.29 12.99 -11.62
N PHE A 908 -6.18 14.27 -11.92
CA PHE A 908 -5.11 15.12 -11.45
C PHE A 908 -5.67 16.41 -10.85
N SER A 909 -5.04 16.87 -9.78
CA SER A 909 -5.36 18.17 -9.16
C SER A 909 -4.08 18.95 -8.88
N GLU A 910 -4.18 20.27 -8.86
CA GLU A 910 -3.13 21.10 -8.27
C GLU A 910 -3.00 20.76 -6.77
N PRO A 911 -1.78 20.79 -6.20
CA PRO A 911 -1.63 20.71 -4.76
C PRO A 911 -2.32 21.87 -4.04
N ILE A 912 -2.78 21.62 -2.82
CA ILE A 912 -3.37 22.67 -1.99
C ILE A 912 -2.26 23.60 -1.49
N PRO A 913 -2.42 24.93 -1.58
CA PRO A 913 -1.43 25.87 -1.05
C PRO A 913 -1.37 25.84 0.48
N ALA A 914 -0.19 26.10 1.04
CA ALA A 914 -0.01 26.15 2.49
C ALA A 914 -0.94 27.22 3.12
N PRO A 915 -1.73 26.87 4.15
CA PRO A 915 -2.61 27.85 4.81
C PRO A 915 -1.81 29.03 5.37
N VAL A 916 -2.21 30.25 4.98
CA VAL A 916 -1.57 31.49 5.42
C VAL A 916 -2.21 32.00 6.70
N LYS A 917 -1.42 32.06 7.76
CA LYS A 917 -1.78 32.63 9.07
C LYS A 917 -1.23 34.05 9.20
N LYS A 918 -1.85 34.86 10.06
CA LYS A 918 -1.48 36.27 10.27
C LYS A 918 -1.06 36.49 11.72
N TYR A 919 0.00 37.27 11.91
CA TYR A 919 0.36 37.82 13.23
C TYR A 919 0.85 39.26 13.05
N ASN A 920 0.34 40.18 13.86
CA ASN A 920 0.58 41.62 13.69
C ASN A 920 0.35 42.05 12.21
N ASN A 921 1.37 42.64 11.57
CA ASN A 921 1.39 43.02 10.15
C ASN A 921 2.14 42.03 9.24
N SER A 922 2.37 40.79 9.69
CA SER A 922 3.12 39.75 8.98
C SER A 922 2.27 38.50 8.75
N THR A 923 2.70 37.68 7.80
CA THR A 923 2.04 36.41 7.46
C THR A 923 3.04 35.26 7.56
N PHE A 924 2.54 34.07 7.86
CA PHE A 924 3.35 32.87 7.89
C PHE A 924 2.54 31.63 7.54
N THR A 925 3.24 30.56 7.23
CA THR A 925 2.73 29.22 6.90
C THR A 925 3.44 28.18 7.77
N LEU A 926 3.10 26.90 7.62
CA LEU A 926 3.79 25.78 8.28
C LEU A 926 5.31 25.71 7.97
N TRP A 927 5.76 26.34 6.88
CA TRP A 927 7.17 26.35 6.44
C TRP A 927 8.01 27.45 7.09
N ASP A 928 7.35 28.45 7.67
CA ASP A 928 7.99 29.58 8.29
C ASP A 928 8.39 29.23 9.72
N ARG A 929 9.55 29.74 10.13
CA ARG A 929 10.08 29.59 11.48
C ARG A 929 10.93 30.79 11.83
N LEU A 930 11.04 31.08 13.11
CA LEU A 930 11.94 32.11 13.63
C LEU A 930 13.27 31.45 14.04
N GLU A 931 14.39 31.98 13.58
CA GLU A 931 15.71 31.41 13.91
C GLU A 931 16.44 32.27 14.94
N ILE A 932 16.82 31.65 16.07
CA ILE A 932 17.65 32.26 17.10
C ILE A 932 18.98 31.51 17.16
N LYS A 933 20.08 32.23 16.98
CA LYS A 933 21.43 31.67 17.15
C LYS A 933 21.90 31.81 18.60
N GLY A 934 22.31 30.69 19.19
CA GLY A 934 22.90 30.62 20.52
C GLY A 934 24.38 31.06 20.57
N PRO A 935 25.02 30.93 21.75
CA PRO A 935 24.37 30.67 23.03
C PRO A 935 23.65 31.93 23.51
N LYS A 936 22.43 31.78 24.02
CA LYS A 936 21.64 32.82 24.67
C LYS A 936 21.00 32.28 25.94
N THR A 937 20.94 33.12 26.96
CA THR A 937 20.10 32.88 28.13
C THR A 937 18.62 32.89 27.73
N LEU A 938 17.77 32.26 28.55
CA LEU A 938 16.33 32.32 28.34
C LEU A 938 15.83 33.77 28.28
N GLN A 939 16.36 34.66 29.12
CA GLN A 939 16.00 36.09 29.10
C GLN A 939 16.41 36.76 27.78
N GLU A 940 17.63 36.52 27.27
CA GLU A 940 18.06 37.08 25.98
C GLU A 940 17.23 36.55 24.80
N ALA A 941 16.75 35.30 24.87
CA ALA A 941 15.85 34.75 23.87
C ALA A 941 14.45 35.39 23.94
N VAL A 942 13.90 35.61 25.15
CA VAL A 942 12.64 36.34 25.35
C VAL A 942 12.78 37.77 24.85
N ASP A 943 13.84 38.48 25.25
CA ASP A 943 14.09 39.88 24.86
C ASP A 943 14.23 40.00 23.35
N TRP A 944 14.87 39.03 22.69
CA TRP A 944 14.98 39.02 21.23
C TRP A 944 13.61 38.98 20.56
N ILE A 945 12.67 38.16 21.05
CA ILE A 945 11.30 38.08 20.52
C ILE A 945 10.53 39.38 20.78
N GLN A 946 10.60 39.88 22.01
CA GLN A 946 9.87 41.09 22.42
C GLN A 946 10.37 42.33 21.65
N VAL A 947 11.69 42.46 21.47
CA VAL A 947 12.32 43.66 20.90
C VAL A 947 12.38 43.62 19.37
N LYS A 948 12.76 42.49 18.74
CA LYS A 948 12.93 42.43 17.26
C LYS A 948 11.67 42.04 16.50
N LYS A 949 10.67 41.42 17.14
CA LYS A 949 9.48 40.87 16.46
C LYS A 949 8.13 41.40 16.97
N PHE A 950 8.16 42.42 17.83
CA PHE A 950 7.01 43.25 18.22
C PHE A 950 5.93 42.56 19.10
N PHE A 951 6.27 41.57 19.92
CA PHE A 951 5.32 40.93 20.85
C PHE A 951 5.50 41.48 22.28
N PRO A 952 4.52 42.18 22.90
CA PRO A 952 4.69 42.81 24.20
C PRO A 952 4.80 41.81 25.35
N LYS A 953 4.10 40.68 25.24
CA LYS A 953 4.20 39.53 26.15
C LYS A 953 4.51 38.31 25.31
N ALA A 954 5.60 37.61 25.64
CA ALA A 954 6.00 36.37 25.00
C ALA A 954 6.48 35.41 26.08
N SER A 955 6.03 34.16 26.00
CA SER A 955 6.46 33.06 26.87
C SER A 955 6.74 31.81 26.03
N PHE A 956 7.68 30.99 26.50
CA PHE A 956 8.11 29.78 25.81
C PHE A 956 7.45 28.53 26.39
N LEU A 957 7.07 27.61 25.51
CA LEU A 957 6.76 26.22 25.83
C LEU A 957 7.82 25.34 25.15
N ALA A 958 8.59 24.59 25.93
CA ALA A 958 9.15 23.33 25.43
C ALA A 958 8.14 22.24 25.77
N THR A 959 7.82 21.37 24.82
CA THR A 959 6.89 20.26 25.03
C THR A 959 7.42 19.30 26.12
N PRO A 960 6.66 18.91 27.18
CA PRO A 960 5.37 19.40 27.69
C PRO A 960 5.52 20.10 29.06
N SER A 961 6.33 21.15 29.17
CA SER A 961 6.50 21.90 30.42
C SER A 961 6.71 23.39 30.15
N MET A 962 5.84 24.23 30.72
CA MET A 962 6.02 25.68 30.70
C MET A 962 7.33 26.06 31.39
N PHE A 963 8.20 26.80 30.71
CA PHE A 963 9.33 27.43 31.38
C PHE A 963 8.78 28.53 32.28
N THR A 964 8.79 28.29 33.60
CA THR A 964 8.40 29.32 34.56
C THR A 964 9.45 30.42 34.56
N LEU A 965 8.99 31.67 34.69
CA LEU A 965 9.78 32.93 34.75
C LEU A 965 10.91 32.99 35.81
N LEU A 966 11.15 31.89 36.54
CA LEU A 966 12.12 31.77 37.63
C LEU A 966 13.53 31.36 37.16
N ILE A 967 13.69 30.80 35.95
CA ILE A 967 14.98 30.27 35.43
C ILE A 967 15.62 31.22 34.38
N LYS A 968 15.51 32.53 34.57
CA LYS A 968 15.92 33.55 33.58
C LYS A 968 17.43 33.60 33.26
N ARG A 969 18.28 33.03 34.12
CA ARG A 969 19.75 33.17 34.03
C ARG A 969 20.48 32.00 33.36
N LEU A 970 19.80 30.87 33.13
CA LEU A 970 20.40 29.72 32.46
C LEU A 970 20.33 29.88 30.93
N TYR A 971 21.25 29.23 30.23
CA TYR A 971 21.20 29.11 28.77
C TYR A 971 20.01 28.26 28.35
N VAL A 972 19.39 28.56 27.21
CA VAL A 972 18.19 27.85 26.72
C VAL A 972 18.36 26.32 26.75
N LYS A 973 19.55 25.82 26.38
CA LYS A 973 19.89 24.38 26.45
C LYS A 973 19.80 23.84 27.89
N GLU A 974 20.45 24.51 28.83
CA GLU A 974 20.48 24.12 30.25
C GLU A 974 19.08 24.12 30.86
N VAL A 975 18.23 25.09 30.48
CA VAL A 975 16.84 25.13 30.96
C VAL A 975 16.06 23.91 30.46
N VAL A 976 16.22 23.54 29.19
CA VAL A 976 15.56 22.37 28.60
C VAL A 976 16.03 21.08 29.29
N GLU A 977 17.32 20.95 29.56
CA GLU A 977 17.89 19.79 30.26
C GLU A 977 17.44 19.71 31.72
N ASP A 978 17.38 20.84 32.42
CA ASP A 978 16.92 20.89 33.81
C ASP A 978 15.42 20.57 33.91
N VAL A 979 14.59 21.08 33.00
CA VAL A 979 13.14 20.83 33.04
C VAL A 979 12.79 19.41 32.60
N SER A 980 13.39 18.93 31.51
CA SER A 980 13.14 17.57 31.00
C SER A 980 13.82 16.48 31.83
N LYS A 981 14.77 16.85 32.69
CA LYS A 981 15.67 15.93 33.42
C LYS A 981 16.42 14.98 32.47
N ARG A 982 16.62 15.39 31.22
CA ARG A 982 17.32 14.63 30.17
C ARG A 982 18.34 15.55 29.48
N THR A 983 19.52 15.03 29.21
CA THR A 983 20.54 15.76 28.43
C THR A 983 20.13 15.85 26.96
N VAL A 984 20.34 17.00 26.33
CA VAL A 984 20.12 17.14 24.89
C VAL A 984 21.24 16.37 24.17
N PRO A 985 20.92 15.45 23.25
CA PRO A 985 21.93 14.65 22.56
C PRO A 985 22.92 15.49 21.75
N GLU A 986 24.18 15.04 21.65
CA GLU A 986 25.23 15.79 20.95
C GLU A 986 24.98 15.96 19.44
N TYR A 987 24.28 15.01 18.82
CA TYR A 987 23.94 15.05 17.39
C TYR A 987 22.83 16.07 17.05
N GLN A 988 22.14 16.61 18.07
CA GLN A 988 21.08 17.58 17.88
C GLN A 988 21.67 19.00 17.85
N LYS A 989 21.55 19.71 16.71
CA LYS A 989 22.12 21.06 16.51
C LYS A 989 21.13 22.18 16.80
N SER A 990 19.86 21.86 17.02
CA SER A 990 18.86 22.86 17.36
C SER A 990 17.66 22.31 18.14
N LEU A 991 16.95 23.21 18.82
CA LEU A 991 15.71 22.94 19.54
C LEU A 991 14.54 23.62 18.85
N VAL A 992 13.39 22.96 18.88
CA VAL A 992 12.10 23.59 18.56
C VAL A 992 11.52 24.14 19.85
N LEU A 993 11.17 25.43 19.85
CA LEU A 993 10.49 26.10 20.94
C LEU A 993 9.16 26.65 20.42
N GLU A 994 8.07 26.29 21.10
CA GLU A 994 6.76 26.87 20.86
C GLU A 994 6.61 28.17 21.64
N VAL A 995 5.93 29.16 21.04
CA VAL A 995 5.80 30.49 21.62
C VAL A 995 4.34 30.84 21.78
N MET A 996 3.97 31.23 23.00
CA MET A 996 2.73 31.95 23.24
C MET A 996 3.06 33.44 23.28
N ALA A 997 2.43 34.21 22.39
CA ALA A 997 2.61 35.65 22.28
C ALA A 997 1.26 36.34 22.19
N THR A 998 1.20 37.61 22.64
CA THR A 998 0.03 38.47 22.45
C THR A 998 0.26 39.53 21.38
N ASP A 999 -0.81 39.92 20.68
CA ASP A 999 -0.79 41.06 19.75
C ASP A 999 -0.61 42.38 20.51
N ARG A 1000 0.19 43.28 19.96
CA ARG A 1000 0.54 44.55 20.63
C ARG A 1000 -0.61 45.54 20.73
N ASN A 1001 -1.55 45.49 19.80
CA ASN A 1001 -2.64 46.44 19.68
C ASN A 1001 -3.90 45.94 20.39
N THR A 1002 -4.13 44.63 20.43
CA THR A 1002 -5.35 44.04 21.01
C THR A 1002 -5.13 43.32 22.35
N ASP A 1003 -3.88 42.98 22.71
CA ASP A 1003 -3.52 42.13 23.87
C ASP A 1003 -4.18 40.73 23.84
N GLU A 1004 -4.67 40.31 22.67
CA GLU A 1004 -5.21 38.96 22.41
C GLU A 1004 -4.09 37.98 22.04
N ASP A 1005 -4.31 36.69 22.32
CA ASP A 1005 -3.37 35.64 21.92
C ASP A 1005 -3.25 35.56 20.40
N VAL A 1006 -2.01 35.51 19.91
CA VAL A 1006 -1.73 35.41 18.47
C VAL A 1006 -0.86 34.20 18.19
N GLU A 1007 -1.24 33.44 17.15
CA GLU A 1007 -0.42 32.33 16.66
C GLU A 1007 0.79 32.87 15.90
N VAL A 1008 1.98 32.35 16.21
CA VAL A 1008 3.25 32.76 15.61
C VAL A 1008 4.02 31.54 15.11
N PRO A 1009 4.94 31.70 14.14
CA PRO A 1009 5.81 30.58 13.75
C PRO A 1009 6.63 30.06 14.93
N TYR A 1010 6.86 28.75 14.98
CA TYR A 1010 7.74 28.15 15.97
C TYR A 1010 9.17 28.70 15.87
N ILE A 1011 9.93 28.60 16.96
CA ILE A 1011 11.33 29.01 17.01
C ILE A 1011 12.25 27.81 16.84
N ARG A 1012 13.18 27.92 15.91
CA ARG A 1012 14.36 27.06 15.81
C ARG A 1012 15.53 27.74 16.53
N TYR A 1013 15.84 27.27 17.72
CA TYR A 1013 17.00 27.71 18.49
C TYR A 1013 18.22 26.88 18.11
N ILE A 1014 19.18 27.49 17.42
CA ILE A 1014 20.37 26.82 16.89
C ILE A 1014 21.50 26.92 17.92
N PHE A 1015 22.07 25.77 18.30
CA PHE A 1015 23.24 25.72 19.18
C PHE A 1015 24.46 26.31 18.45
N ALA A 1016 25.35 26.97 19.19
CA ALA A 1016 26.55 27.59 18.64
C ALA A 1016 27.65 26.59 18.34
#